data_AF-A0A1I7A863-F1
#
_entry.id   AF-A0A1I7A863-F1
#
_cell.length_a   1.000
_cell.length_b   1.000
_cell.length_c   1.000
_cell.angle_alpha   90.00
_cell.angle_beta   90.00
_cell.angle_gamma   90.00
#
_symmetry.space_group_name_H-M   'P 1'
#
loop_
_entity.id
_entity.type
_entity.pdbx_description
1 polymer ?
#
loop_
_entity_poly.entity_id
_entity_poly.type
_entity_poly.pdbx_seq_one_letter_code
_entity_poly.pdbx_strand_id
1 'polypeptide(L)'
;MDGRSRLGPEENTVPPFGTWPLDVARADSVLVEGEYGVRLSGRDGPVRLVGKRAGSGISLGGAPTWRELYRTLIRLRLTRGRRDPAWLALLTEALERIPDDSSPDEPPRHEPPRYGSPRDSFPRGGVRQGGARRPGSAWSRFAGMPAEDPIIRMHCATAEPRVPDDAVAPLGEPTPAHPAFPGGTIAVRLPTLLRTGPTLPHPLLGEVVGNRFERGESASRYFLEHFVRPLLRAFRLALENPPGMLFTPRVENLAVELSPETQATGRFVVTPETAVREAREVTATEVRDGVRELVRTLQELSATFERTEFGERDRAGRGEFRAAMRQVISAELRDLETGSADVLSGNHPLRGFVHTVPAEQDELLRRVLRTVQERTRLRRWNRELGQPTVVIDLESCGLVPERTVPSGQAGSDPFRNRSDVETVLRSLPREERASRCRPGGVGPESHRSENVLPEDSLPEASLSEASRPENYPSDPRRSEPSPDESGGAGGLRFRSRESHRLAESVWDPPTAELAELNTPVTGKVGSGLPRFVWDIRDAGGRVVFCVPGSERHYDHARVVLDRAGVPEADLIRVPLTGSGPATEWTVRRLRELGDTDVVAIFDTESAAKGIELSGVLTVAVSPRGDLPRQRDGRENGAAESRAVPDRGVPVISSFETSPWRRSAWSQPVLSNTHSLEELQIASLRENRSSWRWAVRLTRAETESMIESVLDDADRAADRTARGATVKFAADEPVADPAERTRRTVGALHHVLTRKQFLKGSRSNYLLADMHRDADSFVARDEPVEVMLLGFPIKQSLNRLKACGPLPDIAELGGLIRLRELQRAARGVHPPGLRFNILTDGRHFRPRPASVTAAYTRKLREYASLVGLDDCVSIREIDSLATERLGREVTARRPAMYERFRGSLESALRGLDITDQPLRTLDRVRDRADARVGPDAESVARSLYLFREMVMSMVYSVPVPTPTGTDRFGWARRVYADVYNFGDSRLSPRLRQARVAVLRRAWHNAIRYLSTMQVDEELGYEKLLDPRVRLTVSAVTKGRCGFTYLGGSGLLPWQGTGVLDSRGYVAVDFAVSLIDQGFVPAFSPLLGPSQPLMMVPPQYARLPSRGARTPGALLDGSLRDRARLRRK
;
A
#
# COMPACT_ATOMS: atom_id res chain seq x y z
N MET A 1 57.87 -13.99 11.56
CA MET A 1 57.77 -14.42 12.98
C MET A 1 56.33 -14.20 13.41
N ASP A 2 55.57 -15.28 13.41
CA ASP A 2 54.13 -15.31 13.56
C ASP A 2 53.71 -15.23 15.04
N GLY A 3 53.21 -14.07 15.45
CA GLY A 3 52.56 -13.86 16.76
C GLY A 3 51.11 -14.35 16.79
N ARG A 4 50.82 -15.54 16.26
CA ARG A 4 49.51 -16.16 16.44
C ARG A 4 49.49 -16.83 17.80
N SER A 5 48.73 -16.28 18.73
CA SER A 5 48.26 -17.05 19.88
C SER A 5 47.33 -18.14 19.35
N ARG A 6 47.87 -19.34 19.11
CA ARG A 6 47.08 -20.55 18.92
C ARG A 6 46.60 -20.94 20.32
N LEU A 7 45.37 -20.57 20.66
CA LEU A 7 44.63 -21.29 21.69
C LEU A 7 44.57 -22.76 21.22
N GLY A 8 45.03 -23.68 22.07
CA GLY A 8 45.11 -25.10 21.75
C GLY A 8 43.72 -25.73 21.54
N PRO A 9 43.66 -26.94 20.97
CA PRO A 9 42.40 -27.64 20.66
C PRO A 9 41.61 -28.16 21.87
N GLU A 10 42.01 -27.85 23.12
CA GLU A 10 41.37 -28.39 24.34
C GLU A 10 40.47 -27.43 25.12
N GLU A 11 40.33 -26.15 24.72
CA GLU A 11 39.33 -25.26 25.31
C GLU A 11 38.15 -25.03 24.35
N ASN A 12 37.34 -26.07 24.12
CA ASN A 12 36.00 -25.95 23.54
C ASN A 12 35.07 -25.25 24.55
N THR A 13 35.33 -23.97 24.81
CA THR A 13 34.52 -23.15 25.72
C THR A 13 33.26 -22.70 25.00
N VAL A 14 32.09 -23.11 25.52
CA VAL A 14 30.75 -22.75 25.05
C VAL A 14 30.66 -21.26 24.72
N PRO A 15 30.19 -20.83 23.53
CA PRO A 15 30.11 -19.42 23.15
C PRO A 15 29.38 -18.60 24.22
N PRO A 16 29.93 -17.47 24.69
CA PRO A 16 29.30 -16.67 25.73
C PRO A 16 28.26 -15.72 25.13
N PHE A 17 27.04 -15.70 25.67
CA PHE A 17 25.92 -14.87 25.22
C PHE A 17 25.05 -14.41 26.39
N GLY A 18 24.13 -13.47 26.16
CA GLY A 18 23.15 -13.04 27.16
C GLY A 18 23.72 -12.15 28.28
N THR A 19 23.15 -12.23 29.48
CA THR A 19 23.47 -11.35 30.62
C THR A 19 24.74 -11.73 31.39
N TRP A 20 25.55 -12.64 30.84
CA TRP A 20 26.78 -13.10 31.46
C TRP A 20 27.83 -11.98 31.51
N PRO A 21 28.66 -11.91 32.55
CA PRO A 21 29.76 -10.95 32.63
C PRO A 21 30.65 -11.03 31.38
N LEU A 22 31.02 -9.86 30.86
CA LEU A 22 31.87 -9.75 29.68
C LEU A 22 33.35 -9.90 30.06
N ASP A 23 33.94 -11.04 29.72
CA ASP A 23 35.41 -11.18 29.71
C ASP A 23 35.97 -10.45 28.49
N VAL A 24 36.78 -9.41 28.74
CA VAL A 24 37.34 -8.53 27.71
C VAL A 24 38.26 -9.29 26.74
N ALA A 25 39.09 -10.20 27.22
CA ALA A 25 40.04 -10.93 26.36
C ALA A 25 39.30 -11.88 25.42
N ARG A 26 38.31 -12.60 25.98
CA ARG A 26 37.44 -13.49 25.21
C ARG A 26 36.57 -12.73 24.21
N ALA A 27 36.00 -11.59 24.61
CA ALA A 27 35.23 -10.72 23.74
C ALA A 27 36.06 -10.15 22.60
N ASP A 28 37.32 -9.76 22.85
CA ASP A 28 38.22 -9.32 21.78
C ASP A 28 38.54 -10.44 20.79
N SER A 29 38.77 -11.68 21.24
CA SER A 29 38.92 -12.84 20.34
C SER A 29 37.67 -13.01 19.47
N VAL A 30 36.46 -12.97 20.03
CA VAL A 30 35.20 -13.07 19.27
C VAL A 30 35.05 -11.94 18.25
N LEU A 31 35.40 -10.70 18.61
CA LEU A 31 35.32 -9.54 17.73
C LEU A 31 36.33 -9.62 16.56
N VAL A 32 37.55 -10.09 16.83
CA VAL A 32 38.61 -10.26 15.83
C VAL A 32 38.30 -11.42 14.91
N GLU A 33 37.99 -12.59 15.45
CA GLU A 33 37.66 -13.79 14.68
C GLU A 33 36.40 -13.61 13.84
N GLY A 34 35.43 -12.86 14.36
CA GLY A 34 34.21 -12.50 13.63
C GLY A 34 34.38 -11.39 12.59
N GLU A 35 35.57 -10.79 12.47
CA GLU A 35 35.87 -9.67 11.58
C GLU A 35 34.93 -8.45 11.77
N TYR A 36 34.55 -8.12 13.00
CA TYR A 36 33.64 -6.99 13.26
C TYR A 36 34.28 -5.61 13.02
N GLY A 37 35.61 -5.54 12.91
CA GLY A 37 36.35 -4.28 12.70
C GLY A 37 36.37 -3.34 13.90
N VAL A 38 36.10 -3.87 15.09
CA VAL A 38 36.12 -3.19 16.39
C VAL A 38 36.82 -4.07 17.42
N ARG A 39 37.27 -3.46 18.51
CA ARG A 39 37.86 -4.14 19.67
C ARG A 39 37.47 -3.40 20.95
N LEU A 40 37.67 -4.04 22.09
CA LEU A 40 37.50 -3.47 23.41
C LEU A 40 38.78 -2.77 23.85
N SER A 41 38.60 -1.82 24.77
CA SER A 41 39.67 -1.11 25.44
C SER A 41 39.27 -0.87 26.88
N GLY A 42 40.11 -1.33 27.81
CA GLY A 42 39.99 -1.09 29.24
C GLY A 42 41.30 -1.47 29.92
N ARG A 43 41.98 -0.50 30.54
CA ARG A 43 43.01 -0.79 31.54
C ARG A 43 42.74 -0.13 32.89
N ASP A 44 42.11 1.06 32.94
CA ASP A 44 41.78 1.74 34.21
C ASP A 44 40.46 2.56 34.20
N GLY A 45 39.40 2.07 33.55
CA GLY A 45 38.12 2.80 33.41
C GLY A 45 36.98 1.98 32.79
N PRO A 46 35.80 2.57 32.48
CA PRO A 46 34.68 1.84 31.90
C PRO A 46 35.07 1.24 30.55
N VAL A 47 34.71 -0.02 30.30
CA VAL A 47 35.06 -0.73 29.07
C VAL A 47 34.46 -0.01 27.87
N ARG A 48 35.27 0.24 26.84
CA ARG A 48 34.84 0.93 25.61
C ARG A 48 35.05 0.05 24.38
N LEU A 49 34.09 0.11 23.47
CA LEU A 49 34.22 -0.44 22.12
C LEU A 49 34.81 0.63 21.19
N VAL A 50 35.96 0.35 20.56
CA VAL A 50 36.70 1.27 19.68
C VAL A 50 36.91 0.66 18.29
N GLY A 51 36.98 1.49 17.24
CA GLY A 51 37.21 1.05 15.85
C GLY A 51 36.57 1.94 14.79
N LYS A 52 36.65 1.53 13.52
CA LYS A 52 36.31 2.36 12.33
C LYS A 52 34.91 2.98 12.36
N ARG A 53 33.93 2.33 13.00
CA ARG A 53 32.56 2.85 13.19
C ARG A 53 32.24 3.38 14.59
N ALA A 54 33.08 3.07 15.58
CA ALA A 54 32.89 3.49 16.96
C ALA A 54 33.66 4.78 17.30
N GLY A 55 34.56 5.23 16.41
CA GLY A 55 35.36 6.44 16.60
C GLY A 55 36.27 6.33 17.83
N SER A 56 36.28 7.37 18.67
CA SER A 56 37.06 7.44 19.92
C SER A 56 36.52 6.55 21.06
N GLY A 57 35.38 5.86 20.85
CA GLY A 57 34.92 4.76 21.69
C GLY A 57 33.51 4.94 22.25
N ILE A 58 32.72 3.86 22.23
CA ILE A 58 31.38 3.78 22.86
C ILE A 58 31.52 3.05 24.19
N SER A 59 31.11 3.68 25.29
CA SER A 59 31.14 3.05 26.62
C SER A 59 30.09 1.95 26.74
N LEU A 60 30.52 0.79 27.27
CA LEU A 60 29.66 -0.33 27.64
C LEU A 60 29.31 -0.33 29.14
N GLY A 61 29.85 0.60 29.93
CA GLY A 61 29.67 0.68 31.39
C GLY A 61 30.84 0.10 32.19
N GLY A 62 30.68 0.04 33.52
CA GLY A 62 31.72 -0.43 34.46
C GLY A 62 31.77 -1.95 34.66
N ALA A 63 30.65 -2.66 34.45
CA ALA A 63 30.55 -4.11 34.53
C ALA A 63 29.73 -4.65 33.35
N PRO A 64 30.26 -4.55 32.12
CA PRO A 64 29.48 -4.87 30.93
C PRO A 64 29.17 -6.37 30.83
N THR A 65 28.11 -6.68 30.09
CA THR A 65 27.65 -8.02 29.76
C THR A 65 27.76 -8.29 28.25
N TRP A 66 27.70 -9.56 27.84
CA TRP A 66 27.65 -9.93 26.41
C TRP A 66 26.44 -9.32 25.68
N ARG A 67 25.30 -9.23 26.37
CA ARG A 67 24.08 -8.53 25.92
C ARG A 67 24.38 -7.07 25.55
N GLU A 68 25.15 -6.36 26.36
CA GLU A 68 25.48 -4.95 26.11
C GLU A 68 26.46 -4.77 24.95
N LEU A 69 27.42 -5.69 24.81
CA LEU A 69 28.30 -5.74 23.64
C LEU A 69 27.49 -5.95 22.36
N TYR A 70 26.67 -7.00 22.29
CA TYR A 70 25.84 -7.31 21.11
C TYR A 70 24.89 -6.17 20.77
N ARG A 71 24.20 -5.59 21.76
CA ARG A 71 23.36 -4.40 21.56
C ARG A 71 24.12 -3.22 20.97
N THR A 72 25.39 -3.06 21.31
CA THR A 72 26.24 -1.99 20.78
C THR A 72 26.68 -2.28 19.35
N LEU A 73 27.08 -3.51 19.04
CA LEU A 73 27.37 -3.96 17.67
C LEU A 73 26.17 -3.74 16.75
N ILE A 74 24.97 -4.13 17.22
CA ILE A 74 23.70 -3.97 16.51
C ILE A 74 23.41 -2.49 16.22
N ARG A 75 23.58 -1.59 17.20
CA ARG A 75 23.41 -0.14 16.98
C ARG A 75 24.37 0.42 15.94
N LEU A 76 25.60 -0.10 15.90
CA LEU A 76 26.60 0.24 14.89
C LEU A 76 26.36 -0.44 13.53
N ARG A 77 25.30 -1.27 13.43
CA ARG A 77 24.98 -2.10 12.27
C ARG A 77 26.17 -2.96 11.86
N LEU A 78 26.87 -3.51 12.85
CA LEU A 78 27.96 -4.44 12.69
C LEU A 78 27.42 -5.85 12.91
N THR A 79 27.70 -6.72 11.95
CA THR A 79 27.36 -8.14 11.96
C THR A 79 28.64 -8.93 11.72
N ARG A 80 28.70 -10.18 12.22
CA ARG A 80 29.82 -11.08 11.93
C ARG A 80 30.08 -11.15 10.41
N GLY A 81 31.32 -10.85 10.01
CA GLY A 81 31.77 -10.84 8.62
C GLY A 81 32.37 -12.17 8.16
N ARG A 82 32.99 -12.92 9.08
CA ARG A 82 33.61 -14.21 8.78
C ARG A 82 32.66 -15.38 9.09
N ARG A 83 32.38 -16.18 8.07
CA ARG A 83 31.62 -17.44 8.23
C ARG A 83 32.50 -18.50 8.89
N ASP A 84 32.00 -19.07 9.97
CA ASP A 84 32.63 -20.15 10.73
C ASP A 84 31.58 -21.19 11.11
N PRO A 85 31.43 -22.27 10.30
CA PRO A 85 30.40 -23.28 10.54
C PRO A 85 30.55 -24.01 11.88
N ALA A 86 31.77 -24.19 12.37
CA ALA A 86 32.01 -24.85 13.66
C ALA A 86 31.58 -23.95 14.82
N TRP A 87 31.92 -22.67 14.76
CA TRP A 87 31.45 -21.68 15.75
C TRP A 87 29.93 -21.54 15.74
N LEU A 88 29.30 -21.45 14.56
CA LEU A 88 27.84 -21.42 14.44
C LEU A 88 27.22 -22.70 15.00
N ALA A 89 27.89 -23.84 14.80
CA ALA A 89 27.43 -25.12 15.31
C ALA A 89 27.43 -25.18 16.83
N LEU A 90 28.53 -24.76 17.44
CA LEU A 90 28.66 -24.62 18.88
C LEU A 90 27.65 -23.62 19.46
N LEU A 91 27.38 -22.51 18.77
CA LEU A 91 26.37 -21.55 19.21
C LEU A 91 24.95 -22.13 19.17
N THR A 92 24.59 -22.83 18.09
CA THR A 92 23.30 -23.53 18.01
C THR A 92 23.17 -24.54 19.14
N GLU A 93 24.20 -25.37 19.37
CA GLU A 93 24.19 -26.38 20.42
C GLU A 93 24.09 -25.74 21.82
N ALA A 94 24.82 -24.66 22.07
CA ALA A 94 24.79 -23.93 23.34
C ALA A 94 23.41 -23.35 23.65
N LEU A 95 22.68 -22.90 22.63
CA LEU A 95 21.33 -22.38 22.76
C LEU A 95 20.30 -23.51 22.88
N GLU A 96 20.45 -24.59 22.09
CA GLU A 96 19.49 -25.69 22.02
C GLU A 96 19.68 -26.78 23.08
N ARG A 97 20.73 -26.72 23.92
CA ARG A 97 20.99 -27.73 24.96
C ARG A 97 19.78 -27.90 25.89
N ILE A 98 19.03 -28.97 25.68
CA ILE A 98 17.95 -29.43 26.54
C ILE A 98 18.61 -30.23 27.68
N PRO A 99 18.25 -30.02 28.96
CA PRO A 99 18.73 -30.89 30.02
C PRO A 99 18.20 -32.31 29.82
N ASP A 100 19.08 -33.30 29.94
CA ASP A 100 18.68 -34.67 30.23
C ASP A 100 18.07 -34.66 31.65
N ASP A 101 16.79 -35.01 31.72
CA ASP A 101 16.10 -35.26 32.97
C ASP A 101 16.41 -36.71 33.40
N SER A 102 17.65 -36.93 33.86
CA SER A 102 18.07 -38.20 34.47
C SER A 102 19.22 -38.00 35.47
N SER A 103 18.81 -37.82 36.73
CA SER A 103 19.52 -38.02 38.01
C SER A 103 20.87 -37.32 38.26
N PRO A 104 20.96 -36.48 39.32
CA PRO A 104 22.21 -36.19 39.99
C PRO A 104 22.52 -37.35 40.95
N ASP A 105 23.45 -38.24 40.57
CA ASP A 105 24.29 -39.08 41.45
C ASP A 105 24.57 -40.45 40.79
N GLU A 106 25.64 -40.54 40.00
CA GLU A 106 26.51 -41.72 40.01
C GLU A 106 27.87 -41.41 39.33
N PRO A 107 29.02 -41.77 39.94
CA PRO A 107 30.33 -41.48 39.37
C PRO A 107 30.71 -42.49 38.26
N PRO A 108 31.56 -42.10 37.30
CA PRO A 108 31.84 -42.91 36.11
C PRO A 108 32.75 -44.09 36.45
N ARG A 109 32.33 -45.31 36.07
CA ARG A 109 33.22 -46.48 36.10
C ARG A 109 33.95 -46.65 34.78
N HIS A 110 35.26 -46.83 34.90
CA HIS A 110 36.23 -47.05 33.83
C HIS A 110 36.24 -48.51 33.32
N GLU A 111 36.48 -48.59 32.00
CA GLU A 111 37.20 -49.59 31.20
C GLU A 111 36.55 -50.89 30.63
N PRO A 112 36.94 -51.29 29.40
CA PRO A 112 36.37 -52.40 28.59
C PRO A 112 37.22 -53.69 28.69
N PRO A 113 36.85 -54.90 28.15
CA PRO A 113 37.04 -55.20 26.71
C PRO A 113 36.21 -56.35 26.04
N ARG A 114 36.11 -56.26 24.69
CA ARG A 114 36.31 -57.27 23.62
C ARG A 114 35.42 -58.54 23.43
N TYR A 115 34.96 -58.66 22.17
CA TYR A 115 34.81 -59.81 21.24
C TYR A 115 33.96 -61.05 21.61
N GLY A 116 32.99 -61.36 20.72
CA GLY A 116 32.46 -62.71 20.50
C GLY A 116 31.05 -62.76 19.91
N SER A 117 30.94 -63.15 18.63
CA SER A 117 29.72 -63.76 18.03
C SER A 117 30.07 -65.23 17.71
N PRO A 118 29.14 -66.14 17.32
CA PRO A 118 27.65 -66.10 17.24
C PRO A 118 26.94 -67.40 17.77
N ARG A 119 25.60 -67.36 17.91
CA ARG A 119 24.58 -68.30 17.33
C ARG A 119 23.35 -68.61 18.22
N ASP A 120 22.23 -68.69 17.49
CA ASP A 120 21.04 -69.55 17.66
C ASP A 120 19.86 -69.19 18.62
N SER A 121 18.87 -68.51 18.01
CA SER A 121 17.54 -69.06 17.68
C SER A 121 16.33 -68.96 18.64
N PHE A 122 15.19 -68.55 18.02
CA PHE A 122 13.76 -68.70 18.36
C PHE A 122 12.99 -67.54 19.08
N PRO A 123 11.67 -67.36 18.78
CA PRO A 123 11.14 -66.09 18.29
C PRO A 123 9.93 -65.54 19.08
N ARG A 124 9.46 -64.36 18.64
CA ARG A 124 8.15 -63.68 18.87
C ARG A 124 8.16 -62.51 19.84
N GLY A 125 7.83 -61.35 19.27
CA GLY A 125 7.51 -60.11 19.97
C GLY A 125 7.76 -58.94 19.04
N GLY A 126 6.91 -58.76 18.02
CA GLY A 126 7.05 -57.72 17.00
C GLY A 126 6.95 -56.31 17.58
N VAL A 127 8.07 -55.79 18.06
CA VAL A 127 8.30 -54.35 18.19
C VAL A 127 8.57 -53.86 16.78
N ARG A 128 7.67 -53.01 16.26
CA ARG A 128 7.91 -52.24 15.03
C ARG A 128 9.21 -51.46 15.22
N GLN A 129 10.31 -51.99 14.67
CA GLN A 129 11.48 -51.18 14.37
C GLN A 129 10.99 -50.04 13.48
N GLY A 130 11.11 -48.80 13.99
CA GLY A 130 10.85 -47.59 13.25
C GLY A 130 11.84 -47.51 12.09
N GLY A 131 11.43 -48.03 10.93
CA GLY A 131 12.15 -47.84 9.69
C GLY A 131 12.29 -46.34 9.42
N ALA A 132 13.53 -45.92 9.17
CA ALA A 132 13.93 -44.56 8.83
C ALA A 132 12.93 -43.93 7.84
N ARG A 133 12.19 -42.93 8.31
CA ARG A 133 11.16 -42.28 7.52
C ARG A 133 11.84 -41.24 6.63
N ARG A 134 12.35 -41.68 5.48
CA ARG A 134 12.84 -40.76 4.44
C ARG A 134 11.81 -39.65 4.22
N PRO A 135 12.24 -38.38 4.10
CA PRO A 135 11.30 -37.28 3.87
C PRO A 135 10.44 -37.57 2.64
N GLY A 136 9.12 -37.44 2.79
CA GLY A 136 8.18 -37.71 1.69
C GLY A 136 8.34 -36.72 0.53
N SER A 137 7.81 -37.05 -0.65
CA SER A 137 7.87 -36.20 -1.85
C SER A 137 7.31 -34.78 -1.64
N ALA A 138 6.32 -34.62 -0.75
CA ALA A 138 5.77 -33.32 -0.35
C ALA A 138 6.81 -32.44 0.38
N TRP A 139 7.65 -33.02 1.24
CA TRP A 139 8.73 -32.28 1.89
C TRP A 139 9.75 -31.78 0.88
N SER A 140 10.24 -32.65 -0.01
CA SER A 140 11.24 -32.25 -1.01
C SER A 140 10.76 -31.10 -1.90
N ARG A 141 9.49 -31.11 -2.29
CA ARG A 141 8.90 -29.99 -3.04
C ARG A 141 8.85 -28.71 -2.22
N PHE A 142 8.38 -28.78 -0.98
CA PHE A 142 8.35 -27.62 -0.09
C PHE A 142 9.76 -27.06 0.18
N ALA A 143 10.74 -27.93 0.44
CA ALA A 143 12.12 -27.54 0.68
C ALA A 143 12.77 -26.85 -0.55
N GLY A 144 12.30 -27.15 -1.75
CA GLY A 144 12.66 -26.44 -2.98
C GLY A 144 12.06 -25.04 -3.09
N MET A 145 10.87 -24.79 -2.51
CA MET A 145 10.16 -23.51 -2.67
C MET A 145 10.96 -22.29 -2.20
N PRO A 146 11.61 -22.26 -1.01
CA PRO A 146 12.45 -21.13 -0.62
C PRO A 146 13.67 -20.90 -1.54
N ALA A 147 14.12 -21.90 -2.29
CA ALA A 147 15.20 -21.74 -3.25
C ALA A 147 14.71 -21.14 -4.58
N GLU A 148 13.51 -21.52 -5.02
CA GLU A 148 12.92 -21.15 -6.31
C GLU A 148 12.10 -19.84 -6.25
N ASP A 149 11.34 -19.62 -5.17
CA ASP A 149 10.50 -18.45 -4.98
C ASP A 149 11.20 -17.41 -4.08
N PRO A 150 11.61 -16.26 -4.65
CA PRO A 150 12.33 -15.23 -3.90
C PRO A 150 11.47 -14.50 -2.87
N ILE A 151 10.14 -14.50 -3.00
CA ILE A 151 9.22 -13.91 -2.02
C ILE A 151 9.09 -14.83 -0.81
N ILE A 152 8.88 -16.14 -1.03
CA ILE A 152 8.87 -17.14 0.06
C ILE A 152 10.20 -17.11 0.82
N ARG A 153 11.31 -17.05 0.09
CA ARG A 153 12.67 -16.99 0.63
C ARG A 153 12.91 -15.86 1.63
N MET A 154 12.18 -14.75 1.52
CA MET A 154 12.31 -13.61 2.44
C MET A 154 11.69 -13.86 3.82
N HIS A 155 10.80 -14.86 3.93
CA HIS A 155 10.03 -15.15 5.15
C HIS A 155 10.23 -16.58 5.67
N CYS A 156 10.81 -17.45 4.84
CA CYS A 156 10.96 -18.87 5.11
C CYS A 156 12.37 -19.35 4.71
N ALA A 157 12.91 -20.27 5.51
CA ALA A 157 14.06 -21.10 5.21
C ALA A 157 13.76 -22.54 5.66
N THR A 158 14.60 -23.48 5.26
CA THR A 158 14.58 -24.86 5.76
C THR A 158 15.89 -25.19 6.47
N ALA A 159 15.82 -26.13 7.41
CA ALA A 159 17.01 -26.72 8.02
C ALA A 159 16.71 -28.19 8.33
N GLU A 160 17.70 -29.05 8.10
CA GLU A 160 17.66 -30.45 8.50
C GLU A 160 18.46 -30.65 9.80
N PRO A 161 18.11 -31.64 10.64
CA PRO A 161 18.91 -32.03 11.79
C PRO A 161 20.35 -32.39 11.38
N ARG A 162 21.35 -32.04 12.21
CA ARG A 162 22.76 -32.35 11.90
C ARG A 162 23.08 -33.83 11.89
N VAL A 163 22.43 -34.57 12.79
CA VAL A 163 22.50 -36.02 12.82
C VAL A 163 21.24 -36.51 12.11
N PRO A 164 21.36 -37.14 10.93
CA PRO A 164 20.21 -37.69 10.23
C PRO A 164 19.41 -38.63 11.14
N ASP A 165 18.09 -38.56 11.06
CA ASP A 165 17.14 -39.37 11.84
C ASP A 165 17.10 -39.11 13.37
N ASP A 166 17.91 -38.19 13.91
CA ASP A 166 17.77 -37.71 15.29
C ASP A 166 17.03 -36.37 15.33
N ALA A 167 15.73 -36.43 15.59
CA ALA A 167 14.86 -35.25 15.68
C ALA A 167 15.24 -34.29 16.83
N VAL A 168 16.00 -34.76 17.82
CA VAL A 168 16.46 -33.97 18.97
C VAL A 168 17.80 -33.29 18.67
N ALA A 169 18.57 -33.79 17.70
CA ALA A 169 19.87 -33.22 17.33
C ALA A 169 19.77 -31.74 16.94
N PRO A 170 20.80 -30.92 17.22
CA PRO A 170 20.82 -29.52 16.81
C PRO A 170 20.58 -29.32 15.31
N LEU A 171 19.83 -28.29 14.95
CA LEU A 171 19.54 -27.99 13.56
C LEU A 171 20.80 -27.53 12.79
N GLY A 172 20.86 -27.86 11.51
CA GLY A 172 21.84 -27.33 10.57
C GLY A 172 21.68 -25.83 10.31
N GLU A 173 22.60 -25.27 9.53
CA GLU A 173 22.50 -23.87 9.08
C GLU A 173 21.26 -23.69 8.17
N PRO A 174 20.44 -22.64 8.39
CA PRO A 174 19.29 -22.34 7.55
C PRO A 174 19.66 -22.20 6.06
N THR A 175 18.84 -22.81 5.21
CA THR A 175 18.99 -22.80 3.76
C THR A 175 17.71 -22.27 3.10
N PRO A 176 17.82 -21.35 2.12
CA PRO A 176 19.04 -20.69 1.67
C PRO A 176 19.55 -19.64 2.67
N ALA A 177 20.84 -19.30 2.58
CA ALA A 177 21.50 -18.36 3.49
C ALA A 177 20.89 -16.95 3.44
N HIS A 178 20.99 -16.20 4.54
CA HIS A 178 20.45 -14.85 4.63
C HIS A 178 21.46 -13.78 4.15
N PRO A 179 21.13 -12.90 3.19
CA PRO A 179 22.11 -11.99 2.57
C PRO A 179 22.62 -10.88 3.51
N ALA A 180 21.82 -10.46 4.49
CA ALA A 180 22.25 -9.48 5.50
C ALA A 180 23.27 -10.02 6.53
N PHE A 181 23.51 -11.34 6.57
CA PHE A 181 24.36 -11.99 7.57
C PHE A 181 25.41 -12.86 6.87
N PRO A 182 26.44 -12.27 6.24
CA PRO A 182 27.45 -13.00 5.47
C PRO A 182 28.28 -13.98 6.32
N GLY A 183 28.39 -13.73 7.63
CA GLY A 183 28.97 -14.65 8.61
C GLY A 183 28.14 -15.90 8.92
N GLY A 184 26.95 -16.05 8.31
CA GLY A 184 26.01 -17.13 8.55
C GLY A 184 24.97 -16.81 9.63
N THR A 185 24.00 -17.70 9.76
CA THR A 185 22.88 -17.61 10.71
C THR A 185 22.70 -18.95 11.42
N ILE A 186 21.88 -18.96 12.47
CA ILE A 186 21.52 -20.17 13.21
C ILE A 186 20.01 -20.39 13.16
N ALA A 187 19.60 -21.67 13.14
CA ALA A 187 18.23 -22.07 13.43
C ALA A 187 18.10 -22.31 14.93
N VAL A 188 17.04 -21.79 15.54
CA VAL A 188 16.70 -22.05 16.95
C VAL A 188 15.26 -22.51 17.02
N ARG A 189 15.02 -23.72 17.53
CA ARG A 189 13.66 -24.26 17.71
C ARG A 189 12.81 -23.38 18.63
N LEU A 190 11.51 -23.31 18.36
CA LEU A 190 10.58 -22.53 19.18
C LEU A 190 10.54 -22.94 20.66
N PRO A 191 10.67 -24.21 21.07
CA PRO A 191 10.70 -24.55 22.50
C PRO A 191 11.87 -23.86 23.21
N THR A 192 13.04 -23.81 22.58
CA THR A 192 14.22 -23.07 23.08
C THR A 192 13.97 -21.57 23.18
N LEU A 193 13.25 -21.01 22.22
CA LEU A 193 12.90 -19.59 22.22
C LEU A 193 11.90 -19.23 23.35
N LEU A 194 10.95 -20.14 23.63
CA LEU A 194 9.77 -19.88 24.45
C LEU A 194 9.90 -20.33 25.91
N ARG A 195 10.76 -21.32 26.19
CA ARG A 195 10.96 -21.90 27.51
C ARG A 195 12.22 -21.33 28.17
N THR A 196 12.27 -21.40 29.49
CA THR A 196 13.49 -21.12 30.26
C THR A 196 14.40 -22.35 30.18
N GLY A 197 15.66 -22.13 29.80
CA GLY A 197 16.70 -23.16 29.81
C GLY A 197 17.65 -23.00 31.01
N PRO A 198 18.53 -23.98 31.28
CA PRO A 198 19.50 -23.89 32.37
C PRO A 198 20.55 -22.78 32.18
N THR A 199 20.78 -22.35 30.93
CA THR A 199 21.79 -21.34 30.56
C THR A 199 21.28 -19.89 30.63
N LEU A 200 19.96 -19.67 30.69
CA LEU A 200 19.35 -18.34 30.72
C LEU A 200 18.23 -18.29 31.78
N PRO A 201 18.23 -17.28 32.68
CA PRO A 201 17.20 -17.15 33.72
C PRO A 201 15.81 -16.79 33.16
N HIS A 202 15.70 -16.46 31.86
CA HIS A 202 14.50 -16.02 31.18
C HIS A 202 14.43 -16.61 29.76
N PRO A 203 13.23 -16.69 29.13
CA PRO A 203 13.10 -17.15 27.74
C PRO A 203 13.95 -16.32 26.78
N LEU A 204 14.61 -16.98 25.82
CA LEU A 204 15.48 -16.34 24.83
C LEU A 204 14.75 -15.25 24.01
N LEU A 205 13.42 -15.38 23.85
CA LEU A 205 12.60 -14.38 23.17
C LEU A 205 12.81 -12.94 23.71
N GLY A 206 12.97 -12.78 25.02
CA GLY A 206 13.20 -11.48 25.63
C GLY A 206 14.53 -10.86 25.19
N GLU A 207 15.57 -11.67 25.06
CA GLU A 207 16.87 -11.23 24.55
C GLU A 207 16.80 -10.83 23.08
N VAL A 208 16.16 -11.67 22.25
CA VAL A 208 16.00 -11.41 20.81
C VAL A 208 15.24 -10.10 20.54
N VAL A 209 14.12 -9.87 21.24
CA VAL A 209 13.36 -8.60 21.16
C VAL A 209 14.17 -7.42 21.70
N GLY A 210 14.98 -7.65 22.73
CA GLY A 210 15.92 -6.68 23.27
C GLY A 210 17.03 -6.28 22.30
N ASN A 211 17.32 -7.12 21.30
CA ASN A 211 18.38 -6.96 20.29
C ASN A 211 17.87 -6.42 18.95
N ARG A 212 16.71 -5.76 18.93
CA ARG A 212 16.22 -5.02 17.74
C ARG A 212 17.15 -3.88 17.30
N PHE A 213 17.18 -3.59 16.00
CA PHE A 213 18.09 -2.59 15.39
C PHE A 213 17.85 -1.15 15.85
N GLU A 214 16.58 -0.73 15.97
CA GLU A 214 16.23 0.64 16.30
C GLU A 214 15.62 0.70 17.71
N ARG A 215 16.31 1.35 18.65
CA ARG A 215 15.78 1.53 20.02
C ARG A 215 14.46 2.31 20.06
N GLY A 216 14.19 3.13 19.06
CA GLY A 216 12.92 3.84 18.88
C GLY A 216 11.80 2.97 18.31
N GLU A 217 12.09 1.76 17.82
CA GLU A 217 11.07 0.82 17.39
C GLU A 217 10.39 0.18 18.60
N SER A 218 9.05 0.17 18.60
CA SER A 218 8.26 -0.53 19.61
C SER A 218 8.59 -2.03 19.61
N ALA A 219 8.80 -2.59 20.79
CA ALA A 219 9.04 -4.03 20.96
C ALA A 219 7.87 -4.88 20.43
N SER A 220 6.62 -4.44 20.64
CA SER A 220 5.44 -5.14 20.14
C SER A 220 5.37 -5.11 18.61
N ARG A 221 5.70 -3.97 17.99
CA ARG A 221 5.78 -3.86 16.53
C ARG A 221 6.91 -4.73 15.97
N TYR A 222 8.09 -4.70 16.58
CA TYR A 222 9.21 -5.56 16.18
C TYR A 222 8.80 -7.04 16.23
N PHE A 223 8.13 -7.46 17.31
CA PHE A 223 7.64 -8.82 17.48
C PHE A 223 6.63 -9.22 16.39
N LEU A 224 5.64 -8.37 16.12
CA LEU A 224 4.65 -8.61 15.07
C LEU A 224 5.30 -8.77 13.69
N GLU A 225 6.30 -7.95 13.36
CA GLU A 225 6.97 -7.96 12.06
C GLU A 225 7.99 -9.11 11.88
N HIS A 226 8.56 -9.65 12.97
CA HIS A 226 9.62 -10.67 12.88
C HIS A 226 9.15 -12.08 13.29
N PHE A 227 8.03 -12.23 13.99
CA PHE A 227 7.52 -13.53 14.45
C PHE A 227 6.09 -13.82 13.99
N VAL A 228 5.18 -12.85 14.02
CA VAL A 228 3.78 -13.13 13.63
C VAL A 228 3.60 -13.06 12.11
N ARG A 229 3.99 -11.94 11.50
CA ARG A 229 3.83 -11.71 10.06
C ARG A 229 4.59 -12.74 9.21
N PRO A 230 5.87 -13.07 9.48
CA PRO A 230 6.60 -14.01 8.62
C PRO A 230 6.02 -15.42 8.64
N LEU A 231 5.52 -15.91 9.78
CA LEU A 231 4.87 -17.22 9.87
C LEU A 231 3.59 -17.26 9.02
N LEU A 232 2.71 -16.27 9.20
CA LEU A 232 1.46 -16.16 8.42
C LEU A 232 1.74 -15.98 6.93
N ARG A 233 2.78 -15.21 6.59
CA ARG A 233 3.16 -14.96 5.20
C ARG A 233 3.75 -16.20 4.55
N ALA A 234 4.61 -16.95 5.25
CA ALA A 234 5.11 -18.23 4.78
C ALA A 234 3.97 -19.24 4.60
N PHE A 235 3.02 -19.31 5.55
CA PHE A 235 1.82 -20.15 5.46
C PHE A 235 0.98 -19.81 4.23
N ARG A 236 0.66 -18.53 4.05
CA ARG A 236 -0.08 -18.04 2.88
C ARG A 236 0.65 -18.38 1.58
N LEU A 237 1.92 -18.01 1.45
CA LEU A 237 2.65 -18.15 0.20
C LEU A 237 2.87 -19.62 -0.17
N ALA A 238 3.07 -20.50 0.82
CA ALA A 238 3.12 -21.94 0.56
C ALA A 238 1.79 -22.45 -0.01
N LEU A 239 0.66 -21.92 0.47
CA LEU A 239 -0.68 -22.30 0.01
C LEU A 239 -1.00 -21.75 -1.39
N GLU A 240 -0.56 -20.54 -1.72
CA GLU A 240 -0.83 -19.86 -3.00
C GLU A 240 0.18 -20.23 -4.11
N ASN A 241 1.37 -20.74 -3.77
CA ASN A 241 2.39 -21.08 -4.75
C ASN A 241 2.17 -22.50 -5.33
N PRO A 242 2.09 -22.69 -6.68
CA PRO A 242 1.84 -23.99 -7.30
C PRO A 242 2.90 -25.06 -6.94
N PRO A 243 2.52 -26.28 -6.50
CA PRO A 243 1.17 -26.89 -6.58
C PRO A 243 0.20 -26.56 -5.43
N GLY A 244 0.56 -25.65 -4.53
CA GLY A 244 -0.18 -25.30 -3.32
C GLY A 244 0.14 -26.30 -2.20
N MET A 245 0.67 -25.82 -1.09
CA MET A 245 1.15 -26.63 0.03
C MET A 245 0.55 -26.15 1.35
N LEU A 246 -0.02 -27.08 2.11
CA LEU A 246 -0.44 -26.85 3.49
C LEU A 246 0.62 -27.45 4.42
N PHE A 247 1.18 -26.64 5.32
CA PHE A 247 2.01 -27.13 6.42
C PHE A 247 1.36 -26.88 7.77
N THR A 248 1.69 -27.72 8.75
CA THR A 248 1.16 -27.68 10.12
C THR A 248 2.25 -27.20 11.08
N PRO A 249 2.37 -25.89 11.35
CA PRO A 249 3.45 -25.33 12.15
C PRO A 249 3.17 -25.52 13.64
N ARG A 250 3.68 -26.61 14.21
CA ARG A 250 3.65 -26.88 15.65
C ARG A 250 4.85 -26.25 16.34
N VAL A 251 4.69 -25.86 17.60
CA VAL A 251 5.78 -25.30 18.41
C VAL A 251 6.96 -26.27 18.48
N GLU A 252 6.72 -27.57 18.55
CA GLU A 252 7.75 -28.60 18.70
C GLU A 252 8.64 -28.75 17.45
N ASN A 253 8.08 -28.45 16.26
CA ASN A 253 8.70 -28.80 14.98
C ASN A 253 9.06 -27.57 14.13
N LEU A 254 8.96 -26.37 14.70
CA LEU A 254 9.26 -25.12 14.01
C LEU A 254 10.43 -24.41 14.67
N ALA A 255 11.25 -23.74 13.86
CA ALA A 255 12.35 -22.93 14.32
C ALA A 255 12.27 -21.50 13.78
N VAL A 256 13.04 -20.61 14.39
CA VAL A 256 13.27 -19.24 13.92
C VAL A 256 14.73 -19.08 13.52
N GLU A 257 14.99 -18.28 12.50
CA GLU A 257 16.35 -17.93 12.14
C GLU A 257 16.82 -16.70 12.92
N LEU A 258 17.99 -16.82 13.54
CA LEU A 258 18.66 -15.74 14.26
C LEU A 258 20.05 -15.45 13.68
N SER A 259 20.50 -14.20 13.83
CA SER A 259 21.90 -13.85 13.64
C SER A 259 22.76 -14.36 14.80
N PRO A 260 24.11 -14.41 14.64
CA PRO A 260 25.05 -14.70 15.73
C PRO A 260 24.86 -13.82 16.98
N GLU A 261 24.45 -12.56 16.77
CA GLU A 261 24.17 -11.58 17.81
C GLU A 261 22.73 -11.71 18.35
N THR A 262 22.05 -12.82 18.09
CA THR A 262 20.68 -13.15 18.53
C THR A 262 19.61 -12.19 18.03
N GLN A 263 19.75 -11.66 16.81
CA GLN A 263 18.70 -10.86 16.18
C GLN A 263 17.78 -11.74 15.34
N ALA A 264 16.46 -11.55 15.44
CA ALA A 264 15.54 -12.19 14.51
C ALA A 264 15.80 -11.67 13.08
N THR A 265 15.94 -12.59 12.13
CA THR A 265 16.08 -12.24 10.71
C THR A 265 14.74 -11.90 10.07
N GLY A 266 13.65 -12.39 10.65
CA GLY A 266 12.31 -12.33 10.07
C GLY A 266 11.98 -13.54 9.19
N ARG A 267 12.74 -14.64 9.31
CA ARG A 267 12.41 -15.93 8.68
C ARG A 267 12.08 -17.00 9.71
N PHE A 268 11.05 -17.79 9.42
CA PHE A 268 10.84 -19.07 10.07
C PHE A 268 11.62 -20.16 9.35
N VAL A 269 12.09 -21.12 10.13
CA VAL A 269 12.81 -22.29 9.65
C VAL A 269 11.85 -23.48 9.79
N VAL A 270 11.45 -24.03 8.65
CA VAL A 270 10.63 -25.24 8.59
C VAL A 270 11.56 -26.44 8.50
N THR A 271 11.24 -27.49 9.26
CA THR A 271 12.06 -28.69 9.36
C THR A 271 11.31 -29.91 8.77
N PRO A 272 11.99 -31.02 8.46
CA PRO A 272 11.35 -32.23 7.93
C PRO A 272 10.23 -32.80 8.83
N GLU A 273 10.27 -32.51 10.13
CA GLU A 273 9.26 -32.92 11.11
C GLU A 273 7.98 -32.06 11.03
N THR A 274 8.03 -30.90 10.37
CA THR A 274 6.83 -30.13 10.08
C THR A 274 5.98 -30.89 9.06
N ALA A 275 4.75 -31.26 9.42
CA ALA A 275 3.88 -31.97 8.50
C ALA A 275 3.51 -31.08 7.31
N VAL A 276 3.91 -31.48 6.10
CA VAL A 276 3.60 -30.80 4.84
C VAL A 276 2.79 -31.73 3.92
N ARG A 277 1.78 -31.17 3.24
CA ARG A 277 0.86 -31.84 2.32
C ARG A 277 0.51 -30.95 1.13
N GLU A 278 0.14 -31.54 0.00
CA GLU A 278 -0.38 -30.80 -1.15
C GLU A 278 -1.81 -30.32 -0.87
N ALA A 279 -2.10 -29.04 -1.12
CA ALA A 279 -3.39 -28.41 -0.82
C ALA A 279 -4.58 -29.06 -1.58
N ARG A 280 -4.30 -29.67 -2.74
CA ARG A 280 -5.31 -30.43 -3.49
C ARG A 280 -5.65 -31.79 -2.87
N GLU A 281 -4.81 -32.32 -1.98
CA GLU A 281 -4.97 -33.67 -1.40
C GLU A 281 -5.44 -33.64 0.07
N VAL A 282 -5.46 -32.45 0.71
CA VAL A 282 -5.89 -32.33 2.11
C VAL A 282 -7.39 -32.41 2.29
N THR A 283 -7.81 -33.10 3.34
CA THR A 283 -9.18 -33.18 3.82
C THR A 283 -9.56 -31.95 4.66
N ALA A 284 -10.87 -31.69 4.82
CA ALA A 284 -11.36 -30.60 5.67
C ALA A 284 -10.92 -30.73 7.13
N THR A 285 -10.71 -31.95 7.62
CA THR A 285 -10.19 -32.21 8.98
C THR A 285 -8.71 -31.85 9.08
N GLU A 286 -7.90 -32.23 8.10
CA GLU A 286 -6.47 -31.86 8.06
C GLU A 286 -6.26 -30.36 7.95
N VAL A 287 -7.08 -29.65 7.16
CA VAL A 287 -7.06 -28.17 7.13
C VAL A 287 -7.38 -27.61 8.50
N ARG A 288 -8.45 -28.09 9.14
CA ARG A 288 -8.88 -27.61 10.46
C ARG A 288 -7.80 -27.80 11.51
N ASP A 289 -7.16 -28.96 11.52
CA ASP A 289 -6.10 -29.28 12.48
C ASP A 289 -4.83 -28.47 12.17
N GLY A 290 -4.44 -28.35 10.90
CA GLY A 290 -3.32 -27.50 10.46
C GLY A 290 -3.47 -26.05 10.89
N VAL A 291 -4.65 -25.46 10.67
CA VAL A 291 -4.97 -24.09 11.07
C VAL A 291 -5.06 -23.94 12.59
N ARG A 292 -5.58 -24.94 13.30
CA ARG A 292 -5.63 -24.91 14.78
C ARG A 292 -4.23 -24.89 15.38
N GLU A 293 -3.31 -25.69 14.86
CA GLU A 293 -1.90 -25.69 15.30
C GLU A 293 -1.20 -24.38 14.97
N LEU A 294 -1.44 -23.78 13.79
CA LEU A 294 -0.94 -22.43 13.48
C LEU A 294 -1.40 -21.40 14.51
N VAL A 295 -2.69 -21.41 14.86
CA VAL A 295 -3.26 -20.49 15.85
C VAL A 295 -2.67 -20.73 17.23
N ARG A 296 -2.50 -21.99 17.62
CA ARG A 296 -1.86 -22.37 18.90
C ARG A 296 -0.41 -21.86 18.96
N THR A 297 0.37 -22.08 17.91
CA THR A 297 1.76 -21.58 17.83
C THR A 297 1.81 -20.05 17.95
N LEU A 298 0.90 -19.33 17.28
CA LEU A 298 0.80 -17.87 17.40
C LEU A 298 0.40 -17.42 18.82
N GLN A 299 -0.48 -18.16 19.50
CA GLN A 299 -0.88 -17.90 20.88
C GLN A 299 0.28 -18.13 21.85
N GLU A 300 1.04 -19.21 21.71
CA GLU A 300 2.19 -19.52 22.58
C GLU A 300 3.33 -18.49 22.43
N LEU A 301 3.64 -18.10 21.18
CA LEU A 301 4.56 -16.99 20.88
C LEU A 301 4.13 -15.70 21.56
N SER A 302 2.86 -15.34 21.42
CA SER A 302 2.31 -14.09 21.95
C SER A 302 2.21 -14.09 23.48
N ALA A 303 1.78 -15.20 24.09
CA ALA A 303 1.71 -15.35 25.54
C ALA A 303 3.11 -15.28 26.18
N THR A 304 4.13 -15.78 25.50
CA THR A 304 5.52 -15.65 25.98
C THR A 304 6.03 -14.23 25.83
N PHE A 305 5.75 -13.54 24.72
CA PHE A 305 6.06 -12.12 24.57
C PHE A 305 5.40 -11.27 25.67
N GLU A 306 4.12 -11.50 25.96
CA GLU A 306 3.35 -10.81 27.02
C GLU A 306 3.98 -11.00 28.43
N ARG A 307 4.73 -12.08 28.66
CA ARG A 307 5.45 -12.38 29.91
C ARG A 307 6.85 -11.76 30.00
N THR A 308 7.40 -11.23 28.90
CA THR A 308 8.72 -10.57 28.92
C THR A 308 8.65 -9.19 29.57
N GLU A 309 9.80 -8.62 29.97
CA GLU A 309 9.88 -7.24 30.51
C GLU A 309 9.23 -6.19 29.59
N PHE A 310 9.19 -6.44 28.29
CA PHE A 310 8.56 -5.56 27.30
C PHE A 310 7.04 -5.68 27.28
N GLY A 311 6.51 -6.90 27.43
CA GLY A 311 5.08 -7.16 27.53
C GLY A 311 4.50 -6.77 28.89
N GLU A 312 5.27 -6.92 29.97
CA GLU A 312 4.84 -6.58 31.33
C GLU A 312 4.78 -5.07 31.59
N ARG A 313 5.72 -4.30 31.04
CA ARG A 313 5.66 -2.83 31.08
C ARG A 313 4.45 -2.28 30.30
N ASP A 314 3.84 -3.10 29.45
CA ASP A 314 2.69 -2.75 28.61
C ASP A 314 1.38 -3.41 29.11
N ARG A 315 1.25 -3.70 30.42
CA ARG A 315 0.04 -4.32 31.00
C ARG A 315 -1.26 -3.57 30.68
N ALA A 316 -1.22 -2.25 30.57
CA ALA A 316 -2.35 -1.42 30.11
C ALA A 316 -2.64 -1.56 28.60
N GLY A 317 -1.64 -1.96 27.80
CA GLY A 317 -1.70 -2.10 26.34
C GLY A 317 -1.93 -3.53 25.82
N ARG A 318 -2.14 -4.54 26.67
CA ARG A 318 -2.42 -5.94 26.21
C ARG A 318 -3.58 -6.02 25.20
N GLY A 319 -4.64 -5.24 25.43
CA GLY A 319 -5.76 -5.14 24.49
C GLY A 319 -5.34 -4.58 23.13
N GLU A 320 -4.45 -3.58 23.13
CA GLU A 320 -3.90 -2.95 21.92
C GLU A 320 -2.99 -3.92 21.16
N PHE A 321 -2.11 -4.65 21.86
CA PHE A 321 -1.25 -5.66 21.26
C PHE A 321 -2.07 -6.77 20.56
N ARG A 322 -3.08 -7.33 21.24
CA ARG A 322 -3.96 -8.35 20.66
C ARG A 322 -4.79 -7.80 19.50
N ALA A 323 -5.21 -6.53 19.55
CA ALA A 323 -5.86 -5.87 18.43
C ALA A 323 -4.90 -5.74 17.23
N ALA A 324 -3.65 -5.32 17.45
CA ALA A 324 -2.62 -5.22 16.42
C ALA A 324 -2.29 -6.59 15.81
N MET A 325 -2.23 -7.65 16.62
CA MET A 325 -2.04 -9.02 16.13
C MET A 325 -3.20 -9.48 15.24
N ARG A 326 -4.46 -9.24 15.64
CA ARG A 326 -5.63 -9.51 14.80
C ARG A 326 -5.59 -8.73 13.49
N GLN A 327 -5.10 -7.50 13.50
CA GLN A 327 -4.90 -6.71 12.28
C GLN A 327 -3.84 -7.33 11.36
N VAL A 328 -2.75 -7.87 11.91
CA VAL A 328 -1.73 -8.59 11.13
C VAL A 328 -2.33 -9.86 10.51
N ILE A 329 -3.06 -10.67 11.29
CA ILE A 329 -3.74 -11.88 10.79
C ILE A 329 -4.71 -11.53 9.67
N SER A 330 -5.56 -10.52 9.90
CA SER A 330 -6.50 -10.03 8.89
C SER A 330 -5.77 -9.56 7.62
N ALA A 331 -4.68 -8.80 7.76
CA ALA A 331 -3.94 -8.28 6.61
C ALA A 331 -3.24 -9.40 5.79
N GLU A 332 -2.70 -10.43 6.45
CA GLU A 332 -2.04 -11.54 5.75
C GLU A 332 -3.03 -12.54 5.15
N LEU A 333 -4.23 -12.70 5.71
CA LEU A 333 -5.28 -13.57 5.15
C LEU A 333 -6.30 -12.83 4.26
N ARG A 334 -6.03 -11.55 3.95
CA ARG A 334 -6.85 -10.76 3.03
C ARG A 334 -6.52 -11.02 1.56
N ASP A 335 -7.57 -11.06 0.75
CA ASP A 335 -7.54 -11.23 -0.71
C ASP A 335 -6.66 -12.43 -1.11
N LEU A 336 -6.98 -13.58 -0.53
CA LEU A 336 -6.44 -14.87 -0.94
C LEU A 336 -6.96 -15.24 -2.33
N GLU A 337 -6.18 -16.05 -3.07
CA GLU A 337 -6.68 -16.68 -4.29
C GLU A 337 -7.92 -17.53 -4.00
N THR A 338 -8.87 -17.60 -4.95
CA THR A 338 -10.13 -18.33 -4.75
C THR A 338 -9.88 -19.77 -4.31
N GLY A 339 -8.98 -20.49 -4.98
CA GLY A 339 -8.64 -21.86 -4.59
C GLY A 339 -8.04 -21.99 -3.18
N SER A 340 -7.21 -21.03 -2.75
CA SER A 340 -6.64 -21.00 -1.40
C SER A 340 -7.70 -20.64 -0.34
N ALA A 341 -8.61 -19.72 -0.67
CA ALA A 341 -9.74 -19.35 0.19
C ALA A 341 -10.72 -20.53 0.34
N ASP A 342 -10.95 -21.29 -0.73
CA ASP A 342 -11.78 -22.50 -0.73
C ASP A 342 -11.19 -23.57 0.19
N VAL A 343 -9.87 -23.76 0.15
CA VAL A 343 -9.16 -24.65 1.09
C VAL A 343 -9.42 -24.20 2.54
N LEU A 344 -9.43 -22.89 2.81
CA LEU A 344 -9.64 -22.32 4.15
C LEU A 344 -11.10 -21.96 4.47
N SER A 345 -12.07 -22.48 3.70
CA SER A 345 -13.50 -22.16 3.89
C SER A 345 -14.16 -22.90 5.08
N GLY A 346 -13.47 -23.91 5.62
CA GLY A 346 -13.97 -24.79 6.67
C GLY A 346 -14.13 -24.15 8.06
N ASN A 347 -14.70 -24.91 9.00
CA ASN A 347 -14.89 -24.45 10.38
C ASN A 347 -13.58 -24.52 11.19
N HIS A 348 -12.83 -23.43 11.23
CA HIS A 348 -11.57 -23.28 11.98
C HIS A 348 -11.40 -21.85 12.54
N PRO A 349 -10.48 -21.61 13.50
CA PRO A 349 -10.40 -20.31 14.19
C PRO A 349 -10.04 -19.12 13.29
N LEU A 350 -9.39 -19.35 12.14
CA LEU A 350 -9.05 -18.29 11.20
C LEU A 350 -10.15 -17.94 10.17
N ARG A 351 -11.30 -18.63 10.19
CA ARG A 351 -12.33 -18.52 9.15
C ARG A 351 -12.83 -17.08 8.97
N GLY A 352 -13.00 -16.35 10.09
CA GLY A 352 -13.43 -14.96 10.08
C GLY A 352 -12.40 -13.96 9.51
N PHE A 353 -11.17 -14.39 9.23
CA PHE A 353 -10.12 -13.57 8.63
C PHE A 353 -9.87 -13.92 7.15
N VAL A 354 -10.37 -15.07 6.68
CA VAL A 354 -10.25 -15.49 5.28
C VAL A 354 -11.11 -14.56 4.43
N HIS A 355 -10.46 -13.87 3.51
CA HIS A 355 -11.12 -12.95 2.60
C HIS A 355 -10.63 -13.18 1.17
N THR A 356 -11.55 -13.22 0.22
CA THR A 356 -11.24 -13.27 -1.21
C THR A 356 -12.18 -12.31 -1.93
N VAL A 357 -11.64 -11.68 -2.96
CA VAL A 357 -12.44 -10.99 -3.98
C VAL A 357 -12.42 -11.92 -5.19
N PRO A 358 -13.44 -12.10 -6.02
CA PRO A 358 -13.31 -12.80 -7.31
C PRO A 358 -12.59 -11.95 -8.38
N ALA A 359 -11.88 -12.57 -9.33
CA ALA A 359 -11.07 -11.83 -10.32
C ALA A 359 -11.94 -11.00 -11.28
N GLU A 360 -13.09 -11.57 -11.67
CA GLU A 360 -14.08 -10.94 -12.53
C GLU A 360 -14.72 -9.74 -11.85
N GLN A 361 -15.10 -9.86 -10.57
CA GLN A 361 -15.60 -8.75 -9.76
C GLN A 361 -14.57 -7.62 -9.65
N ASP A 362 -13.31 -7.96 -9.34
CA ASP A 362 -12.24 -6.95 -9.22
C ASP A 362 -12.04 -6.16 -10.51
N GLU A 363 -11.94 -6.83 -11.67
CA GLU A 363 -11.77 -6.13 -12.95
C GLU A 363 -13.00 -5.30 -13.31
N LEU A 364 -14.21 -5.76 -12.98
CA LEU A 364 -15.45 -5.02 -13.22
C LEU A 364 -15.50 -3.71 -12.42
N LEU A 365 -15.27 -3.76 -11.10
CA LEU A 365 -15.27 -2.57 -10.24
C LEU A 365 -14.13 -1.61 -10.64
N ARG A 366 -12.95 -2.14 -10.99
CA ARG A 366 -11.82 -1.35 -11.51
C ARG A 366 -12.12 -0.70 -12.85
N ARG A 367 -12.91 -1.36 -13.71
CA ARG A 367 -13.36 -0.78 -14.98
C ARG A 367 -14.26 0.42 -14.72
N VAL A 368 -15.22 0.32 -13.79
CA VAL A 368 -16.06 1.46 -13.38
C VAL A 368 -15.19 2.63 -12.90
N LEU A 369 -14.26 2.38 -11.97
CA LEU A 369 -13.35 3.40 -11.46
C LEU A 369 -12.51 4.04 -12.57
N ARG A 370 -11.96 3.25 -13.49
CA ARG A 370 -11.17 3.74 -14.63
C ARG A 370 -12.01 4.65 -15.54
N THR A 371 -13.24 4.26 -15.84
CA THR A 371 -14.14 5.07 -16.66
C THR A 371 -14.50 6.38 -15.96
N VAL A 372 -14.79 6.36 -14.66
CA VAL A 372 -15.00 7.61 -13.87
C VAL A 372 -13.77 8.51 -13.95
N GLN A 373 -12.57 7.98 -13.75
CA GLN A 373 -11.33 8.75 -13.84
C GLN A 373 -11.09 9.33 -15.24
N GLU A 374 -11.34 8.55 -16.29
CA GLU A 374 -11.21 8.99 -17.69
C GLU A 374 -12.18 10.13 -18.00
N ARG A 375 -13.45 10.01 -17.61
CA ARG A 375 -14.48 11.04 -17.79
C ARG A 375 -14.17 12.30 -16.96
N THR A 376 -13.73 12.16 -15.71
CA THR A 376 -13.24 13.28 -14.89
C THR A 376 -12.07 13.99 -15.55
N ARG A 377 -11.12 13.25 -16.12
CA ARG A 377 -9.96 13.83 -16.83
C ARG A 377 -10.37 14.59 -18.10
N LEU A 378 -11.36 14.10 -18.85
CA LEU A 378 -11.88 14.80 -20.01
C LEU A 378 -12.58 16.11 -19.62
N ARG A 379 -13.34 16.09 -18.52
CA ARG A 379 -14.04 17.27 -17.98
C ARG A 379 -13.10 18.42 -17.59
N ARG A 380 -11.84 18.13 -17.23
CA ARG A 380 -10.81 19.16 -16.97
C ARG A 380 -10.58 20.09 -18.16
N TRP A 381 -10.70 19.55 -19.37
CA TRP A 381 -10.41 20.26 -20.62
C TRP A 381 -11.67 20.63 -21.39
N ASN A 382 -12.80 19.98 -21.09
CA ASN A 382 -14.10 20.30 -21.64
C ASN A 382 -15.12 20.50 -20.51
N ARG A 383 -15.40 21.76 -20.19
CA ARG A 383 -16.24 22.16 -19.05
C ARG A 383 -17.73 21.89 -19.27
N GLU A 384 -18.16 21.62 -20.50
CA GLU A 384 -19.54 21.27 -20.85
C GLU A 384 -19.87 19.81 -20.52
N LEU A 385 -18.88 18.99 -20.14
CA LEU A 385 -19.13 17.60 -19.74
C LEU A 385 -19.69 17.54 -18.31
N GLY A 386 -20.79 16.81 -18.16
CA GLY A 386 -21.39 16.49 -16.87
C GLY A 386 -20.46 15.70 -15.94
N GLN A 387 -20.74 15.71 -14.64
CA GLN A 387 -19.94 14.96 -13.67
C GLN A 387 -20.19 13.44 -13.81
N PRO A 388 -19.14 12.60 -13.91
CA PRO A 388 -19.31 11.16 -13.98
C PRO A 388 -19.97 10.61 -12.72
N THR A 389 -21.05 9.85 -12.88
CA THR A 389 -21.92 9.42 -11.78
C THR A 389 -22.15 7.92 -11.79
N VAL A 390 -22.04 7.31 -10.61
CA VAL A 390 -22.38 5.90 -10.36
C VAL A 390 -23.66 5.84 -9.55
N VAL A 391 -24.58 4.97 -9.98
CA VAL A 391 -25.89 4.80 -9.36
C VAL A 391 -25.92 3.45 -8.65
N ILE A 392 -26.34 3.44 -7.40
CA ILE A 392 -26.42 2.23 -6.58
C ILE A 392 -27.83 2.11 -6.00
N ASP A 393 -28.53 1.05 -6.36
CA ASP A 393 -29.80 0.71 -5.73
C ASP A 393 -29.54 0.08 -4.34
N LEU A 394 -30.16 0.67 -3.31
CA LEU A 394 -30.00 0.21 -1.92
C LEU A 394 -30.82 -1.04 -1.60
N GLU A 395 -31.89 -1.34 -2.34
CA GLU A 395 -32.55 -2.64 -2.24
C GLU A 395 -31.55 -3.75 -2.58
N SER A 396 -30.67 -3.48 -3.55
CA SER A 396 -29.62 -4.39 -3.99
C SER A 396 -28.48 -4.59 -3.00
N CYS A 397 -28.38 -3.72 -2.00
CA CYS A 397 -27.36 -3.78 -0.96
C CYS A 397 -27.86 -4.43 0.33
N GLY A 398 -29.11 -4.94 0.37
CA GLY A 398 -29.73 -5.53 1.56
C GLY A 398 -30.03 -4.50 2.66
N LEU A 399 -30.17 -3.22 2.29
CA LEU A 399 -30.28 -2.08 3.20
C LEU A 399 -31.73 -1.63 3.47
N VAL A 400 -32.69 -2.24 2.79
CA VAL A 400 -34.12 -2.04 3.01
C VAL A 400 -34.70 -3.41 3.41
N PRO A 401 -35.57 -3.51 4.45
CA PRO A 401 -36.18 -4.77 4.84
C PRO A 401 -36.80 -5.49 3.64
N GLU A 402 -36.57 -6.80 3.49
CA GLU A 402 -37.22 -7.61 2.45
C GLU A 402 -38.72 -7.35 2.47
N ARG A 403 -39.35 -7.25 1.28
CA ARG A 403 -40.79 -7.16 1.11
C ARG A 403 -41.49 -8.17 2.04
N THR A 404 -42.06 -7.71 3.15
CA THR A 404 -43.15 -8.44 3.79
C THR A 404 -44.32 -8.35 2.83
N VAL A 405 -44.46 -9.36 1.98
CA VAL A 405 -45.74 -9.65 1.34
C VAL A 405 -46.76 -9.74 2.48
N PRO A 406 -47.86 -8.96 2.45
CA PRO A 406 -48.85 -9.03 3.51
C PRO A 406 -49.30 -10.48 3.64
N SER A 407 -49.11 -11.05 4.82
CA SER A 407 -49.68 -12.33 5.22
C SER A 407 -51.19 -12.18 5.23
N GLY A 408 -51.79 -12.38 4.06
CA GLY A 408 -53.21 -12.22 3.80
C GLY A 408 -53.67 -13.25 2.78
N GLN A 409 -53.24 -14.50 2.95
CA GLN A 409 -53.93 -15.71 2.46
C GLN A 409 -53.27 -16.94 3.11
N ALA A 410 -53.37 -17.03 4.43
CA ALA A 410 -53.23 -18.30 5.13
C ALA A 410 -54.62 -18.97 5.14
N GLY A 411 -54.83 -19.90 4.22
CA GLY A 411 -55.90 -20.88 4.31
C GLY A 411 -55.35 -22.18 4.89
N SER A 412 -55.65 -22.40 6.17
CA SER A 412 -55.71 -23.69 6.90
C SER A 412 -54.46 -24.58 7.01
N ASP A 413 -53.81 -24.46 8.17
CA ASP A 413 -53.52 -25.49 9.18
C ASP A 413 -52.59 -26.70 8.92
N PRO A 414 -51.93 -27.21 10.00
CA PRO A 414 -50.57 -27.73 9.95
C PRO A 414 -50.45 -29.22 10.33
N PHE A 415 -49.24 -29.76 10.13
CA PHE A 415 -48.70 -31.06 10.60
C PHE A 415 -49.25 -32.36 9.95
N ARG A 416 -48.36 -33.08 9.24
CA ARG A 416 -47.96 -34.46 9.66
C ARG A 416 -46.70 -34.97 8.95
N ASN A 417 -45.97 -35.76 9.72
CA ASN A 417 -44.69 -36.43 9.47
C ASN A 417 -44.71 -37.47 8.34
N ARG A 418 -43.51 -37.72 7.81
CA ARG A 418 -42.91 -39.01 7.35
C ARG A 418 -43.87 -40.09 6.83
N SER A 419 -43.69 -40.51 5.57
CA SER A 419 -43.03 -41.76 5.15
C SER A 419 -43.43 -42.14 3.72
N ASP A 420 -42.59 -42.98 3.09
CA ASP A 420 -42.89 -43.87 1.95
C ASP A 420 -42.93 -43.23 0.55
N VAL A 421 -41.90 -43.45 -0.28
CA VAL A 421 -41.63 -44.63 -1.14
C VAL A 421 -42.60 -44.70 -2.32
N GLU A 422 -41.98 -44.65 -3.51
CA GLU A 422 -42.37 -45.17 -4.83
C GLU A 422 -43.84 -45.52 -5.09
N THR A 423 -44.35 -45.13 -6.27
CA THR A 423 -44.83 -46.07 -7.32
C THR A 423 -45.72 -45.36 -8.36
N VAL A 424 -45.15 -45.19 -9.57
CA VAL A 424 -45.70 -45.68 -10.86
C VAL A 424 -47.00 -45.07 -11.47
N LEU A 425 -46.77 -44.50 -12.66
CA LEU A 425 -47.49 -44.61 -13.94
C LEU A 425 -49.00 -44.25 -14.06
N ARG A 426 -49.20 -43.35 -15.05
CA ARG A 426 -50.13 -43.43 -16.20
C ARG A 426 -51.63 -43.54 -15.91
N SER A 427 -52.38 -42.52 -16.35
CA SER A 427 -53.34 -42.70 -17.46
C SER A 427 -53.68 -41.37 -18.14
N LEU A 428 -53.54 -41.38 -19.48
CA LEU A 428 -54.13 -40.50 -20.50
C LEU A 428 -55.68 -40.50 -20.42
N PRO A 429 -56.49 -39.77 -21.25
CA PRO A 429 -56.13 -39.18 -22.55
C PRO A 429 -56.85 -37.87 -22.98
N ARG A 430 -56.44 -37.45 -24.20
CA ARG A 430 -57.23 -36.90 -25.33
C ARG A 430 -57.36 -35.37 -25.53
N GLU A 431 -56.84 -34.95 -26.70
CA GLU A 431 -57.44 -34.10 -27.77
C GLU A 431 -58.10 -32.77 -27.33
N GLU A 432 -57.95 -31.61 -27.96
CA GLU A 432 -57.51 -31.22 -29.29
C GLU A 432 -57.37 -29.69 -29.32
N ARG A 433 -56.31 -29.21 -29.96
CA ARG A 433 -56.27 -28.12 -30.94
C ARG A 433 -57.11 -26.82 -30.72
N ALA A 434 -56.32 -25.75 -30.66
CA ALA A 434 -56.27 -24.69 -31.69
C ALA A 434 -57.13 -23.41 -31.49
N SER A 435 -56.36 -22.32 -31.39
CA SER A 435 -56.36 -21.20 -32.35
C SER A 435 -57.17 -19.94 -32.08
N ARG A 436 -56.36 -18.88 -31.98
CA ARG A 436 -56.41 -17.61 -32.76
C ARG A 436 -57.15 -16.40 -32.17
N CYS A 437 -56.29 -15.41 -31.90
CA CYS A 437 -56.32 -14.02 -32.40
C CYS A 437 -57.52 -13.13 -32.07
N ARG A 438 -57.25 -12.10 -31.22
CA ARG A 438 -57.17 -10.62 -31.48
C ARG A 438 -58.31 -9.96 -32.32
N PRO A 439 -58.45 -8.62 -32.38
CA PRO A 439 -57.83 -7.49 -31.62
C PRO A 439 -58.78 -6.28 -31.31
N GLY A 440 -58.21 -5.21 -30.72
CA GLY A 440 -58.56 -3.78 -30.96
C GLY A 440 -59.71 -3.21 -30.11
N GLY A 441 -59.75 -1.94 -29.69
CA GLY A 441 -58.91 -0.76 -29.86
C GLY A 441 -59.70 0.51 -29.46
N VAL A 442 -58.98 1.62 -29.21
CA VAL A 442 -59.39 3.04 -29.25
C VAL A 442 -60.12 3.66 -28.03
N GLY A 443 -59.61 4.83 -27.57
CA GLY A 443 -60.15 5.72 -26.49
C GLY A 443 -61.30 6.64 -26.96
N PRO A 444 -61.52 7.90 -26.46
CA PRO A 444 -60.72 8.75 -25.54
C PRO A 444 -61.54 9.62 -24.49
N GLU A 445 -60.83 10.48 -23.71
CA GLU A 445 -61.22 11.81 -23.09
C GLU A 445 -62.45 11.93 -22.13
N SER A 446 -62.63 12.88 -21.17
CA SER A 446 -61.84 13.90 -20.45
C SER A 446 -62.70 14.56 -19.31
N HIS A 447 -62.05 15.13 -18.28
CA HIS A 447 -62.37 16.33 -17.44
C HIS A 447 -63.69 16.57 -16.65
N ARG A 448 -63.54 16.94 -15.35
CA ARG A 448 -63.66 18.31 -14.72
C ARG A 448 -64.45 18.37 -13.39
N SER A 449 -63.85 18.91 -12.32
CA SER A 449 -64.23 20.17 -11.62
C SER A 449 -63.78 20.24 -10.15
N GLU A 450 -63.25 21.39 -9.74
CA GLU A 450 -62.92 21.83 -8.37
C GLU A 450 -63.34 23.30 -8.17
N ASN A 451 -63.47 23.67 -6.87
CA ASN A 451 -63.41 24.99 -6.21
C ASN A 451 -64.70 25.62 -5.67
N VAL A 452 -64.63 26.09 -4.39
CA VAL A 452 -64.67 27.51 -3.94
C VAL A 452 -64.27 27.66 -2.43
N LEU A 453 -63.66 28.82 -2.12
CA LEU A 453 -63.04 29.51 -0.93
C LEU A 453 -63.97 29.82 0.30
N PRO A 454 -63.58 30.51 1.45
CA PRO A 454 -62.78 31.77 1.60
C PRO A 454 -61.96 32.13 2.91
N GLU A 455 -61.36 33.34 2.91
CA GLU A 455 -60.51 34.08 3.90
C GLU A 455 -61.28 34.91 4.97
N ASP A 456 -60.62 35.33 6.09
CA ASP A 456 -60.42 36.75 6.51
C ASP A 456 -59.70 37.02 7.88
N SER A 457 -58.99 38.17 7.97
CA SER A 457 -58.71 39.10 9.13
C SER A 457 -57.35 39.15 9.90
N LEU A 458 -56.77 40.37 9.95
CA LEU A 458 -55.65 40.98 10.77
C LEU A 458 -56.23 41.81 11.98
N PRO A 459 -55.51 42.52 12.93
CA PRO A 459 -54.17 43.21 12.83
C PRO A 459 -53.25 43.41 14.10
N GLU A 460 -52.02 43.90 13.83
CA GLU A 460 -51.11 44.92 14.49
C GLU A 460 -50.45 44.89 15.92
N ALA A 461 -49.23 45.52 15.93
CA ALA A 461 -48.45 46.27 16.96
C ALA A 461 -47.43 45.52 17.87
N SER A 462 -46.25 46.02 18.31
CA SER A 462 -45.14 46.92 17.88
C SER A 462 -44.16 47.11 19.09
N LEU A 463 -42.91 47.60 18.85
CA LEU A 463 -41.82 48.10 19.77
C LEU A 463 -40.69 47.09 20.12
N SER A 464 -39.39 47.19 19.74
CA SER A 464 -38.30 48.23 19.89
C SER A 464 -37.98 48.54 21.37
N GLU A 465 -36.75 48.68 21.91
CA GLU A 465 -35.35 48.69 21.44
C GLU A 465 -34.38 48.64 22.67
N ALA A 466 -33.12 48.22 22.40
CA ALA A 466 -31.85 48.72 22.95
C ALA A 466 -31.52 48.75 24.47
N SER A 467 -30.38 48.16 24.85
CA SER A 467 -29.12 48.91 25.09
C SER A 467 -27.95 47.99 25.53
N ARG A 468 -26.77 48.24 24.93
CA ARG A 468 -25.43 47.72 25.25
C ARG A 468 -24.78 48.57 26.40
N PRO A 469 -23.45 48.50 26.67
CA PRO A 469 -22.61 47.42 27.22
C PRO A 469 -21.70 47.92 28.39
N GLU A 470 -20.72 47.08 28.77
CA GLU A 470 -19.28 47.40 28.93
C GLU A 470 -18.57 47.19 30.29
N ASN A 471 -17.37 46.58 30.16
CA ASN A 471 -16.12 46.70 30.93
C ASN A 471 -15.76 45.73 32.09
N TYR A 472 -14.88 44.77 31.73
CA TYR A 472 -13.60 44.28 32.32
C TYR A 472 -12.94 45.12 33.47
N PRO A 473 -11.83 44.66 34.15
CA PRO A 473 -11.08 43.39 34.08
C PRO A 473 -10.49 42.80 35.41
N SER A 474 -9.83 41.64 35.26
CA SER A 474 -8.52 41.19 35.85
C SER A 474 -8.39 40.63 37.30
N ASP A 475 -8.20 39.29 37.39
CA ASP A 475 -6.97 38.52 37.81
C ASP A 475 -6.27 38.80 39.18
N PRO A 476 -5.33 37.97 39.72
CA PRO A 476 -5.10 36.50 39.69
C PRO A 476 -4.63 35.85 41.06
N ARG A 477 -4.29 34.54 41.01
CA ARG A 477 -3.34 33.76 41.88
C ARG A 477 -3.97 33.16 43.16
N ARG A 478 -3.63 31.96 43.69
CA ARG A 478 -2.41 31.13 43.62
C ARG A 478 -2.66 29.75 44.31
N SER A 479 -1.86 28.74 43.93
CA SER A 479 -1.31 27.64 44.77
C SER A 479 -2.09 26.33 45.05
N GLU A 480 -1.55 25.21 44.52
CA GLU A 480 -1.53 23.83 45.07
C GLU A 480 -0.77 23.77 46.45
N PRO A 481 -0.62 22.65 47.21
CA PRO A 481 -0.80 21.21 46.91
C PRO A 481 -1.42 20.30 48.04
N SER A 482 -1.47 18.98 47.75
CA SER A 482 -1.77 17.74 48.53
C SER A 482 -1.16 17.65 49.96
N PRO A 483 -1.29 16.58 50.82
CA PRO A 483 -1.71 15.17 50.58
C PRO A 483 -2.44 14.41 51.75
N ASP A 484 -2.62 13.10 51.52
CA ASP A 484 -2.51 11.96 52.45
C ASP A 484 -3.67 11.34 53.27
N GLU A 485 -3.77 10.02 53.04
CA GLU A 485 -3.86 8.88 53.97
C GLU A 485 -5.18 8.37 54.59
N SER A 486 -5.46 7.10 54.22
CA SER A 486 -5.83 5.94 55.07
C SER A 486 -7.16 5.99 55.85
N GLY A 487 -7.93 4.92 56.03
CA GLY A 487 -7.81 3.50 55.77
C GLY A 487 -8.97 2.79 56.50
N GLY A 488 -9.09 1.47 56.29
CA GLY A 488 -9.61 0.59 57.35
C GLY A 488 -11.05 0.09 57.28
N ALA A 489 -11.16 -1.15 56.76
CA ALA A 489 -11.77 -2.32 57.42
C ALA A 489 -13.29 -2.44 57.62
N GLY A 490 -13.79 -3.65 57.33
CA GLY A 490 -15.00 -4.20 57.95
C GLY A 490 -15.86 -5.06 57.03
N GLY A 491 -15.49 -6.33 56.83
CA GLY A 491 -16.40 -7.32 56.24
C GLY A 491 -17.30 -7.98 57.29
N LEU A 492 -18.52 -8.38 56.90
CA LEU A 492 -19.13 -9.69 57.24
C LEU A 492 -20.54 -9.85 56.64
N ARG A 493 -20.59 -10.73 55.63
CA ARG A 493 -21.55 -11.81 55.30
C ARG A 493 -23.04 -11.75 55.75
N PHE A 494 -23.88 -11.79 54.72
CA PHE A 494 -24.99 -12.73 54.42
C PHE A 494 -26.09 -13.03 55.46
N ARG A 495 -27.35 -12.84 55.02
CA ARG A 495 -28.43 -13.84 55.13
C ARG A 495 -29.46 -13.67 54.01
N SER A 496 -29.88 -14.81 53.46
CA SER A 496 -30.88 -15.00 52.40
C SER A 496 -32.30 -15.14 52.97
N ARG A 497 -33.31 -14.87 52.13
CA ARG A 497 -34.56 -15.64 52.03
C ARG A 497 -35.37 -15.22 50.79
N GLU A 498 -35.87 -16.21 50.06
CA GLU A 498 -36.71 -16.12 48.85
C GLU A 498 -38.20 -15.92 49.20
N SER A 499 -38.97 -15.31 48.28
CA SER A 499 -40.20 -15.88 47.62
C SER A 499 -41.39 -14.92 47.41
N HIS A 500 -41.76 -14.76 46.12
CA HIS A 500 -43.10 -14.64 45.50
C HIS A 500 -44.07 -13.41 45.64
N ARG A 501 -44.16 -12.67 44.50
CA ARG A 501 -45.31 -12.30 43.62
C ARG A 501 -46.44 -11.30 44.00
N LEU A 502 -46.61 -10.34 43.06
CA LEU A 502 -47.84 -9.69 42.48
C LEU A 502 -48.60 -8.66 43.36
N ALA A 503 -49.14 -7.52 42.89
CA ALA A 503 -49.28 -6.83 41.60
C ALA A 503 -49.75 -5.35 41.81
N GLU A 504 -49.84 -4.59 40.70
CA GLU A 504 -50.51 -3.27 40.47
C GLU A 504 -49.76 -1.98 40.84
N SER A 505 -49.80 -0.89 40.08
CA SER A 505 -50.06 -0.60 38.65
C SER A 505 -49.53 0.82 38.40
N VAL A 506 -48.80 1.07 37.32
CA VAL A 506 -48.42 2.43 36.89
C VAL A 506 -48.64 2.53 35.37
N TRP A 507 -49.66 3.30 35.02
CA TRP A 507 -49.87 4.10 33.81
C TRP A 507 -48.85 3.92 32.65
N ASP A 508 -49.29 3.27 31.58
CA ASP A 508 -48.59 3.23 30.27
C ASP A 508 -48.94 4.47 29.42
N PRO A 509 -47.96 5.20 28.84
CA PRO A 509 -48.19 6.06 27.68
C PRO A 509 -48.12 5.23 26.38
N PRO A 510 -48.67 5.72 25.24
CA PRO A 510 -48.90 4.90 24.05
C PRO A 510 -47.58 4.36 23.47
N THR A 511 -47.45 3.05 23.52
CA THR A 511 -46.27 2.24 23.18
C THR A 511 -45.93 2.22 21.68
N ALA A 512 -46.75 2.86 20.84
CA ALA A 512 -46.56 2.84 19.39
C ALA A 512 -45.42 3.76 18.91
N GLU A 513 -45.25 4.95 19.50
CA GLU A 513 -44.19 5.90 19.08
C GLU A 513 -42.79 5.53 19.63
N LEU A 514 -42.71 4.86 20.77
CA LEU A 514 -41.45 4.40 21.38
C LEU A 514 -40.98 3.03 20.85
N ALA A 515 -41.87 2.23 20.26
CA ALA A 515 -41.49 0.99 19.58
C ALA A 515 -40.82 1.26 18.23
N GLU A 516 -41.24 2.30 17.50
CA GLU A 516 -40.62 2.67 16.21
C GLU A 516 -39.18 3.19 16.39
N LEU A 517 -38.90 3.90 17.48
CA LEU A 517 -37.55 4.38 17.84
C LEU A 517 -36.60 3.29 18.35
N ASN A 518 -37.14 2.12 18.74
CA ASN A 518 -36.37 1.00 19.30
C ASN A 518 -36.22 -0.18 18.33
N THR A 519 -36.57 -0.03 17.06
CA THR A 519 -36.16 -1.02 16.05
C THR A 519 -34.63 -0.99 15.97
N PRO A 520 -33.91 -2.07 16.36
CA PRO A 520 -32.46 -2.07 16.24
C PRO A 520 -32.13 -1.84 14.77
N VAL A 521 -31.32 -0.81 14.49
CA VAL A 521 -30.80 -0.52 13.16
C VAL A 521 -29.88 -1.69 12.78
N THR A 522 -30.45 -2.75 12.22
CA THR A 522 -29.76 -4.02 11.92
C THR A 522 -29.29 -4.12 10.48
N GLY A 523 -29.60 -3.14 9.62
CA GLY A 523 -29.08 -3.08 8.25
C GLY A 523 -27.56 -2.99 8.23
N LYS A 524 -26.89 -4.05 7.77
CA LYS A 524 -25.45 -4.03 7.47
C LYS A 524 -25.27 -3.66 6.01
N VAL A 525 -24.52 -2.60 5.75
CA VAL A 525 -24.08 -2.24 4.40
C VAL A 525 -23.24 -3.37 3.80
N GLY A 526 -23.46 -3.69 2.52
CA GLY A 526 -22.66 -4.68 1.78
C GLY A 526 -21.15 -4.42 1.91
N SER A 527 -20.35 -5.50 1.98
CA SER A 527 -18.91 -5.35 2.21
C SER A 527 -18.25 -4.54 1.09
N GLY A 528 -17.29 -3.69 1.47
CA GLY A 528 -16.56 -2.82 0.54
C GLY A 528 -17.31 -1.57 0.06
N LEU A 529 -18.64 -1.46 0.23
CA LEU A 529 -19.41 -0.35 -0.34
C LEU A 529 -18.90 1.02 0.10
N PRO A 530 -18.64 1.28 1.41
CA PRO A 530 -18.12 2.59 1.82
C PRO A 530 -16.81 2.93 1.10
N ARG A 531 -15.89 1.96 0.99
CA ARG A 531 -14.61 2.19 0.33
C ARG A 531 -14.78 2.47 -1.15
N PHE A 532 -15.63 1.71 -1.83
CA PHE A 532 -15.93 1.94 -3.25
C PHE A 532 -16.53 3.33 -3.50
N VAL A 533 -17.41 3.81 -2.62
CA VAL A 533 -17.95 5.18 -2.69
C VAL A 533 -16.85 6.22 -2.55
N TRP A 534 -15.95 6.04 -1.59
CA TRP A 534 -14.79 6.92 -1.44
C TRP A 534 -13.86 6.88 -2.65
N ASP A 535 -13.59 5.70 -3.22
CA ASP A 535 -12.77 5.56 -4.43
C ASP A 535 -13.38 6.30 -5.64
N ILE A 536 -14.71 6.27 -5.79
CA ILE A 536 -15.42 7.03 -6.84
C ILE A 536 -15.32 8.54 -6.59
N ARG A 537 -15.53 8.99 -5.35
CA ARG A 537 -15.43 10.41 -4.96
C ARG A 537 -14.01 10.96 -5.12
N ASP A 538 -13.01 10.16 -4.74
CA ASP A 538 -11.58 10.46 -4.92
C ASP A 538 -11.21 10.53 -6.41
N ALA A 539 -11.81 9.68 -7.25
CA ALA A 539 -11.71 9.76 -8.72
C ALA A 539 -12.44 10.98 -9.34
N GLY A 540 -13.08 11.82 -8.54
CA GLY A 540 -13.84 13.00 -8.97
C GLY A 540 -15.26 12.71 -9.45
N GLY A 541 -15.71 11.46 -9.33
CA GLY A 541 -17.08 11.07 -9.62
C GLY A 541 -18.05 11.37 -8.48
N ARG A 542 -19.33 11.19 -8.78
CA ARG A 542 -20.45 11.28 -7.83
C ARG A 542 -21.04 9.88 -7.64
N VAL A 543 -21.51 9.58 -6.42
CA VAL A 543 -22.29 8.36 -6.17
C VAL A 543 -23.68 8.76 -5.70
N VAL A 544 -24.69 8.23 -6.37
CA VAL A 544 -26.09 8.45 -6.09
C VAL A 544 -26.73 7.14 -5.67
N PHE A 545 -27.46 7.17 -4.57
CA PHE A 545 -28.16 6.03 -4.02
C PHE A 545 -29.66 6.13 -4.31
N CYS A 546 -30.23 5.08 -4.87
CA CYS A 546 -31.66 4.97 -5.12
C CYS A 546 -32.34 4.28 -3.93
N VAL A 547 -33.42 4.87 -3.42
CA VAL A 547 -34.19 4.35 -2.28
C VAL A 547 -35.66 4.14 -2.67
N PRO A 548 -36.24 2.94 -2.48
CA PRO A 548 -37.65 2.69 -2.77
C PRO A 548 -38.61 3.45 -1.84
N GLY A 549 -39.67 4.00 -2.45
CA GLY A 549 -40.50 5.13 -2.02
C GLY A 549 -41.30 5.06 -0.71
N SER A 550 -40.63 5.21 0.42
CA SER A 550 -41.21 5.84 1.63
C SER A 550 -40.23 6.82 2.28
N GLU A 551 -40.72 7.84 2.98
CA GLU A 551 -39.87 8.77 3.75
C GLU A 551 -39.09 8.06 4.86
N ARG A 552 -39.71 7.05 5.49
CA ARG A 552 -39.06 6.19 6.49
C ARG A 552 -37.86 5.43 5.92
N HIS A 553 -37.96 4.88 4.71
CA HIS A 553 -36.83 4.20 4.05
C HIS A 553 -35.70 5.16 3.71
N TYR A 554 -36.04 6.39 3.30
CA TYR A 554 -35.06 7.43 3.01
C TYR A 554 -34.25 7.82 4.26
N ASP A 555 -34.92 8.09 5.38
CA ASP A 555 -34.24 8.42 6.64
C ASP A 555 -33.46 7.23 7.20
N HIS A 556 -34.00 6.01 7.10
CA HIS A 556 -33.29 4.80 7.49
C HIS A 556 -31.99 4.61 6.69
N ALA A 557 -32.07 4.69 5.36
CA ALA A 557 -30.92 4.57 4.47
C ALA A 557 -29.83 5.61 4.81
N ARG A 558 -30.24 6.86 5.09
CA ARG A 558 -29.33 7.93 5.49
C ARG A 558 -28.60 7.60 6.78
N VAL A 559 -29.31 7.17 7.83
CA VAL A 559 -28.69 6.79 9.12
C VAL A 559 -27.74 5.60 8.96
N VAL A 560 -28.10 4.60 8.16
CA VAL A 560 -27.26 3.42 7.95
C VAL A 560 -25.99 3.76 7.16
N LEU A 561 -26.09 4.55 6.10
CA LEU A 561 -24.94 5.00 5.31
C LEU A 561 -24.00 5.90 6.14
N ASP A 562 -24.55 6.83 6.93
CA ASP A 562 -23.79 7.66 7.86
C ASP A 562 -23.00 6.79 8.85
N ARG A 563 -23.65 5.80 9.48
CA ARG A 563 -22.99 4.86 10.41
C ARG A 563 -21.96 3.97 9.74
N ALA A 564 -22.14 3.66 8.46
CA ALA A 564 -21.19 2.86 7.67
C ALA A 564 -20.00 3.67 7.15
N GLY A 565 -19.92 4.97 7.45
CA GLY A 565 -18.83 5.83 7.01
C GLY A 565 -19.00 6.35 5.58
N VAL A 566 -20.23 6.34 5.06
CA VAL A 566 -20.64 7.12 3.89
C VAL A 566 -21.56 8.23 4.40
N PRO A 567 -21.02 9.20 5.17
CA PRO A 567 -21.82 10.33 5.56
C PRO A 567 -22.30 11.02 4.28
N GLU A 568 -23.51 11.57 4.34
CA GLU A 568 -23.96 12.52 3.32
C GLU A 568 -24.14 11.89 1.94
N ALA A 569 -24.71 10.69 1.92
CA ALA A 569 -25.11 10.02 0.69
C ALA A 569 -26.10 10.87 -0.12
N ASP A 570 -25.86 11.02 -1.43
CA ASP A 570 -26.83 11.61 -2.35
C ASP A 570 -27.95 10.59 -2.58
N LEU A 571 -29.08 10.77 -1.89
CA LEU A 571 -30.20 9.83 -1.95
C LEU A 571 -31.30 10.38 -2.86
N ILE A 572 -31.78 9.55 -3.80
CA ILE A 572 -32.96 9.81 -4.63
C ILE A 572 -34.05 8.82 -4.26
N ARG A 573 -35.25 9.32 -3.98
CA ARG A 573 -36.45 8.49 -3.78
C ARG A 573 -36.96 8.00 -5.13
N VAL A 574 -37.16 6.70 -5.30
CA VAL A 574 -37.79 6.06 -6.47
C VAL A 574 -39.23 5.65 -6.12
N PRO A 575 -40.27 6.18 -6.83
CA PRO A 575 -41.67 5.87 -6.59
C PRO A 575 -41.96 4.40 -6.84
N LEU A 576 -42.74 3.79 -5.95
CA LEU A 576 -43.14 2.38 -6.02
C LEU A 576 -44.23 2.11 -7.08
N THR A 577 -44.88 3.15 -7.63
CA THR A 577 -46.19 3.05 -8.29
C THR A 577 -46.25 3.60 -9.72
N GLY A 578 -45.12 3.86 -10.39
CA GLY A 578 -45.11 4.33 -11.79
C GLY A 578 -45.15 3.19 -12.81
N SER A 579 -45.95 3.34 -13.88
CA SER A 579 -46.13 2.37 -14.98
C SER A 579 -44.93 2.22 -15.93
N GLY A 580 -43.69 2.22 -15.43
CA GLY A 580 -42.46 2.04 -16.21
C GLY A 580 -41.39 1.27 -15.42
N PRO A 581 -40.36 0.70 -16.08
CA PRO A 581 -39.25 0.02 -15.40
C PRO A 581 -38.54 0.99 -14.43
N ALA A 582 -38.19 0.54 -13.22
CA ALA A 582 -37.51 1.37 -12.21
C ALA A 582 -36.27 2.09 -12.77
N THR A 583 -35.55 1.45 -13.70
CA THR A 583 -34.38 2.01 -14.40
C THR A 583 -34.71 3.25 -15.24
N GLU A 584 -35.86 3.29 -15.92
CA GLU A 584 -36.27 4.44 -16.75
C GLU A 584 -36.60 5.65 -15.86
N TRP A 585 -37.23 5.39 -14.71
CA TRP A 585 -37.50 6.41 -13.71
C TRP A 585 -36.22 6.95 -13.08
N THR A 586 -35.28 6.07 -12.73
CA THR A 586 -33.95 6.43 -12.22
C THR A 586 -33.18 7.30 -13.21
N VAL A 587 -33.12 6.91 -14.50
CA VAL A 587 -32.46 7.70 -15.55
C VAL A 587 -33.13 9.06 -15.73
N ARG A 588 -34.47 9.13 -15.71
CA ARG A 588 -35.21 10.40 -15.78
C ARG A 588 -34.88 11.31 -14.60
N ARG A 589 -34.89 10.79 -13.37
CA ARG A 589 -34.61 11.58 -12.17
C ARG A 589 -33.15 12.03 -12.07
N LEU A 590 -32.22 11.25 -12.62
CA LEU A 590 -30.81 11.65 -12.76
C LEU A 590 -30.63 12.82 -13.73
N ARG A 591 -31.40 12.87 -14.85
CA ARG A 591 -31.40 14.03 -15.75
C ARG A 591 -31.93 15.29 -15.07
N GLU A 592 -32.87 15.14 -14.15
CA GLU A 592 -33.41 16.25 -13.35
C GLU A 592 -32.42 16.77 -12.28
N LEU A 593 -31.36 16.02 -11.95
CA LEU A 593 -30.29 16.45 -11.04
C LEU A 593 -29.18 17.31 -11.71
N GLY A 594 -29.37 17.66 -12.99
CA GLY A 594 -28.46 18.51 -13.77
C GLY A 594 -27.52 17.74 -14.69
N ASP A 595 -26.42 18.39 -15.08
CA ASP A 595 -25.43 17.89 -16.05
C ASP A 595 -24.64 16.69 -15.48
N THR A 596 -25.17 15.49 -15.71
CA THR A 596 -24.71 14.23 -15.11
C THR A 596 -24.34 13.23 -16.20
N ASP A 597 -23.13 12.66 -16.15
CA ASP A 597 -22.65 11.61 -17.07
C ASP A 597 -22.74 10.26 -16.35
N VAL A 598 -23.82 9.49 -16.54
CA VAL A 598 -24.00 8.20 -15.84
C VAL A 598 -23.02 7.17 -16.42
N VAL A 599 -22.15 6.63 -15.56
CA VAL A 599 -21.09 5.68 -15.97
C VAL A 599 -21.47 4.23 -15.66
N ALA A 600 -22.12 3.98 -14.51
CA ALA A 600 -22.50 2.64 -14.09
C ALA A 600 -23.74 2.62 -13.20
N ILE A 601 -24.49 1.52 -13.24
CA ILE A 601 -25.69 1.27 -12.43
C ILE A 601 -25.56 -0.11 -11.77
N PHE A 602 -25.72 -0.15 -10.44
CA PHE A 602 -25.75 -1.37 -9.63
C PHE A 602 -27.18 -1.64 -9.14
N ASP A 603 -27.75 -2.80 -9.49
CA ASP A 603 -29.17 -3.18 -9.27
C ASP A 603 -29.33 -4.70 -8.95
N THR A 604 -30.44 -5.11 -8.36
CA THR A 604 -30.83 -6.48 -7.98
C THR A 604 -31.73 -7.08 -9.03
N GLU A 605 -31.26 -8.04 -9.83
CA GLU A 605 -31.96 -8.90 -10.81
C GLU A 605 -33.01 -8.28 -11.79
N SER A 606 -33.53 -7.08 -11.57
CA SER A 606 -34.49 -6.35 -12.40
C SER A 606 -33.92 -6.04 -13.79
N ALA A 607 -32.60 -5.93 -13.89
CA ALA A 607 -31.86 -5.80 -15.14
C ALA A 607 -31.83 -7.07 -16.00
N ALA A 608 -32.36 -8.21 -15.52
CA ALA A 608 -32.53 -9.42 -16.34
C ALA A 608 -33.46 -9.20 -17.57
N LYS A 609 -34.11 -8.04 -17.68
CA LYS A 609 -34.79 -7.57 -18.90
C LYS A 609 -33.98 -6.46 -19.58
N GLY A 610 -32.87 -6.87 -20.20
CA GLY A 610 -32.00 -6.13 -21.14
C GLY A 610 -32.45 -4.76 -21.64
N ILE A 611 -32.14 -3.70 -20.88
CA ILE A 611 -32.05 -2.34 -21.40
C ILE A 611 -30.56 -2.05 -21.65
N GLU A 612 -30.14 -1.99 -22.91
CA GLU A 612 -28.81 -1.51 -23.28
C GLU A 612 -28.81 0.03 -23.29
N LEU A 613 -28.24 0.63 -22.25
CA LEU A 613 -27.92 2.06 -22.24
C LEU A 613 -26.53 2.23 -22.87
N SER A 614 -26.46 2.83 -24.06
CA SER A 614 -25.18 3.05 -24.77
C SER A 614 -24.19 3.81 -23.90
N GLY A 615 -23.04 3.19 -23.61
CA GLY A 615 -21.95 3.78 -22.81
C GLY A 615 -22.07 3.65 -21.29
N VAL A 616 -23.15 3.05 -20.75
CA VAL A 616 -23.36 2.83 -19.30
C VAL A 616 -23.16 1.35 -18.96
N LEU A 617 -22.42 1.06 -17.88
CA LEU A 617 -22.21 -0.31 -17.40
C LEU A 617 -23.28 -0.72 -16.38
N THR A 618 -24.11 -1.72 -16.70
CA THR A 618 -25.08 -2.30 -15.76
C THR A 618 -24.46 -3.52 -15.06
N VAL A 619 -24.53 -3.54 -13.73
CA VAL A 619 -23.94 -4.58 -12.88
C VAL A 619 -25.00 -5.11 -11.90
N ALA A 620 -25.16 -6.43 -11.85
CA ALA A 620 -26.06 -7.07 -10.89
C ALA A 620 -25.36 -7.28 -9.54
N VAL A 621 -26.06 -7.02 -8.43
CA VAL A 621 -25.57 -7.27 -7.06
C VAL A 621 -26.32 -8.47 -6.46
N SER A 622 -25.58 -9.50 -6.04
CA SER A 622 -26.17 -10.66 -5.39
C SER A 622 -26.67 -10.29 -3.98
N PRO A 623 -27.94 -10.56 -3.63
CA PRO A 623 -28.55 -10.12 -2.38
C PRO A 623 -28.04 -10.88 -1.13
N ARG A 624 -27.18 -11.89 -1.28
CA ARG A 624 -26.58 -12.61 -0.15
C ARG A 624 -25.07 -12.77 -0.35
N GLY A 625 -24.30 -12.18 0.56
CA GLY A 625 -22.84 -12.27 0.63
C GLY A 625 -22.35 -13.65 1.05
N ASP A 626 -22.84 -14.70 0.39
CA ASP A 626 -22.41 -16.06 0.63
C ASP A 626 -20.95 -16.20 0.15
N LEU A 627 -20.11 -16.60 1.10
CA LEU A 627 -18.71 -16.98 0.93
C LEU A 627 -18.55 -17.97 -0.24
N PRO A 628 -17.35 -18.08 -0.86
CA PRO A 628 -17.17 -18.95 -2.02
C PRO A 628 -17.55 -20.40 -1.73
N ARG A 629 -18.04 -21.06 -2.79
CA ARG A 629 -18.61 -22.41 -2.81
C ARG A 629 -17.75 -23.38 -1.99
N GLN A 630 -18.35 -24.07 -1.03
CA GLN A 630 -17.69 -25.17 -0.32
C GLN A 630 -17.26 -26.26 -1.30
N ARG A 631 -16.03 -26.77 -1.11
CA ARG A 631 -15.44 -27.87 -1.88
C ARG A 631 -16.18 -29.20 -1.73
N ASP A 632 -17.04 -29.31 -0.72
CA ASP A 632 -17.89 -30.47 -0.55
C ASP A 632 -19.13 -30.29 -1.43
N GLY A 633 -19.21 -31.05 -2.52
CA GLY A 633 -20.41 -31.23 -3.34
C GLY A 633 -21.59 -31.87 -2.60
N ARG A 634 -21.82 -31.48 -1.34
CA ARG A 634 -23.06 -31.68 -0.63
C ARG A 634 -23.80 -30.34 -0.64
N GLU A 635 -24.80 -30.30 -1.51
CA GLU A 635 -25.95 -29.42 -1.37
C GLU A 635 -26.35 -29.35 0.10
N ASN A 636 -26.15 -28.20 0.74
CA ASN A 636 -27.02 -27.86 1.85
C ASN A 636 -28.42 -27.77 1.23
N GLY A 637 -29.29 -28.66 1.69
CA GLY A 637 -30.54 -29.02 1.03
C GLY A 637 -31.39 -27.82 0.62
N ALA A 638 -31.98 -27.94 -0.56
CA ALA A 638 -33.22 -27.27 -0.98
C ALA A 638 -33.32 -25.78 -0.62
N ALA A 639 -32.43 -24.96 -1.18
CA ALA A 639 -32.84 -23.67 -1.69
C ALA A 639 -32.67 -23.76 -3.21
N GLU A 640 -33.80 -23.78 -3.92
CA GLU A 640 -33.87 -23.91 -5.37
C GLU A 640 -32.77 -23.09 -6.05
N SER A 641 -31.97 -23.77 -6.86
CA SER A 641 -31.15 -23.15 -7.89
C SER A 641 -32.11 -22.41 -8.82
N ARG A 642 -32.37 -21.14 -8.49
CA ARG A 642 -33.05 -20.23 -9.40
C ARG A 642 -32.10 -20.06 -10.57
N ALA A 643 -32.38 -20.79 -11.63
CA ALA A 643 -31.58 -20.80 -12.85
C ALA A 643 -31.27 -19.36 -13.26
N VAL A 644 -29.99 -18.99 -13.17
CA VAL A 644 -29.49 -17.74 -13.72
C VAL A 644 -29.83 -17.76 -15.21
N PRO A 645 -30.60 -16.79 -15.73
CA PRO A 645 -30.92 -16.77 -17.14
C PRO A 645 -29.64 -16.61 -17.96
N ASP A 646 -29.59 -17.30 -19.09
CA ASP A 646 -28.49 -17.42 -20.05
C ASP A 646 -28.18 -16.11 -20.83
N ARG A 647 -28.21 -14.94 -20.16
CA ARG A 647 -27.91 -13.62 -20.75
C ARG A 647 -27.07 -12.71 -19.83
N GLY A 648 -25.74 -12.81 -19.96
CA GLY A 648 -24.80 -11.70 -20.20
C GLY A 648 -24.54 -10.56 -19.20
N VAL A 649 -25.29 -10.39 -18.09
CA VAL A 649 -25.05 -9.29 -17.14
C VAL A 649 -24.02 -9.71 -16.07
N PRO A 650 -22.94 -8.94 -15.84
CA PRO A 650 -21.94 -9.29 -14.83
C PRO A 650 -22.52 -9.15 -13.41
N VAL A 651 -22.25 -10.13 -12.54
CA VAL A 651 -22.73 -10.20 -11.15
C VAL A 651 -21.57 -9.99 -10.17
N ILE A 652 -21.81 -9.20 -9.11
CA ILE A 652 -20.89 -9.04 -7.98
C ILE A 652 -21.55 -9.54 -6.69
N SER A 653 -20.74 -10.04 -5.75
CA SER A 653 -21.20 -10.43 -4.40
C SER A 653 -20.78 -9.43 -3.33
N SER A 654 -19.84 -8.52 -3.64
CA SER A 654 -19.47 -7.39 -2.81
C SER A 654 -18.91 -6.23 -3.63
N PHE A 655 -18.71 -5.07 -2.99
CA PHE A 655 -18.05 -3.90 -3.60
C PHE A 655 -16.55 -3.87 -3.30
N GLU A 656 -15.96 -4.97 -2.84
CA GLU A 656 -14.54 -5.05 -2.55
C GLU A 656 -13.73 -5.27 -3.82
N THR A 657 -12.64 -4.51 -3.95
CA THR A 657 -11.58 -4.72 -4.94
C THR A 657 -10.34 -5.25 -4.25
N SER A 658 -9.56 -6.08 -4.94
CA SER A 658 -8.26 -6.54 -4.46
C SER A 658 -7.18 -5.58 -4.94
N PRO A 659 -6.26 -5.09 -4.09
CA PRO A 659 -5.15 -4.24 -4.54
C PRO A 659 -4.17 -4.95 -5.50
N TRP A 660 -4.29 -6.28 -5.70
CA TRP A 660 -3.34 -7.11 -6.45
C TRP A 660 -3.93 -7.64 -7.78
N ARG A 661 -3.20 -7.47 -8.89
CA ARG A 661 -3.56 -8.10 -10.19
C ARG A 661 -3.05 -9.54 -10.24
N ARG A 662 -3.97 -10.49 -10.33
CA ARG A 662 -3.79 -11.90 -9.95
C ARG A 662 -2.96 -12.76 -10.90
N SER A 663 -2.81 -12.39 -12.16
CA SER A 663 -1.95 -13.13 -13.10
C SER A 663 -0.45 -12.95 -12.83
N ALA A 664 -0.05 -12.29 -11.74
CA ALA A 664 1.29 -11.80 -11.49
C ALA A 664 1.92 -12.24 -10.18
N TRP A 665 1.35 -13.19 -9.43
CA TRP A 665 1.96 -13.65 -8.16
C TRP A 665 3.38 -14.23 -8.34
N SER A 666 3.76 -14.64 -9.54
CA SER A 666 5.13 -15.08 -9.83
C SER A 666 6.15 -13.95 -9.98
N GLN A 667 5.75 -12.69 -10.20
CA GLN A 667 6.67 -11.55 -10.34
C GLN A 667 6.06 -10.20 -9.90
N PRO A 668 6.80 -9.37 -9.13
CA PRO A 668 6.34 -8.03 -8.78
C PRO A 668 6.03 -7.16 -10.01
N VAL A 669 4.95 -6.38 -9.92
CA VAL A 669 4.48 -5.51 -11.01
C VAL A 669 4.39 -4.06 -10.54
N LEU A 670 4.57 -3.12 -11.47
CA LEU A 670 4.35 -1.70 -11.21
C LEU A 670 2.85 -1.39 -11.18
N SER A 671 2.43 -0.45 -10.32
CA SER A 671 1.01 -0.06 -10.22
C SER A 671 0.46 0.53 -11.52
N ASN A 672 1.32 1.21 -12.30
CA ASN A 672 0.97 2.05 -13.45
C ASN A 672 -0.07 3.15 -13.13
N THR A 673 -0.23 3.50 -11.86
CA THR A 673 -1.14 4.58 -11.42
C THR A 673 -0.52 5.96 -11.64
N HIS A 674 -1.37 6.98 -11.69
CA HIS A 674 -0.97 8.39 -11.90
C HIS A 674 -0.98 9.22 -10.62
N SER A 675 -1.70 8.77 -9.59
CA SER A 675 -1.84 9.45 -8.30
C SER A 675 -1.88 8.43 -7.17
N LEU A 676 -1.46 8.84 -5.97
CA LEU A 676 -1.61 8.02 -4.77
C LEU A 676 -3.09 7.76 -4.43
N GLU A 677 -4.00 8.62 -4.90
CA GLU A 677 -5.45 8.46 -4.77
C GLU A 677 -5.96 7.19 -5.46
N GLU A 678 -5.30 6.76 -6.54
CA GLU A 678 -5.69 5.57 -7.29
C GLU A 678 -5.27 4.28 -6.57
N LEU A 679 -4.51 4.39 -5.46
CA LEU A 679 -4.09 3.28 -4.63
C LEU A 679 -4.98 3.17 -3.38
N GLN A 680 -5.40 1.95 -3.07
CA GLN A 680 -6.02 1.63 -1.77
C GLN A 680 -4.95 1.51 -0.68
N ILE A 681 -4.38 2.65 -0.27
CA ILE A 681 -3.23 2.76 0.65
C ILE A 681 -3.44 1.94 1.94
N ALA A 682 -4.68 1.88 2.45
CA ALA A 682 -5.05 1.11 3.63
C ALA A 682 -4.78 -0.41 3.49
N SER A 683 -4.94 -0.93 2.29
CA SER A 683 -4.82 -2.35 1.94
C SER A 683 -3.39 -2.75 1.56
N LEU A 684 -2.51 -1.79 1.27
CA LEU A 684 -1.12 -2.04 0.91
C LEU A 684 -0.27 -2.49 2.12
N ARG A 685 0.57 -3.50 1.93
CA ARG A 685 1.39 -4.12 2.96
C ARG A 685 2.69 -3.32 3.21
N GLU A 686 3.20 -3.38 4.44
CA GLU A 686 4.41 -2.63 4.84
C GLU A 686 5.73 -3.36 4.50
N ASN A 687 5.65 -4.68 4.26
CA ASN A 687 6.72 -5.60 3.81
C ASN A 687 8.16 -5.23 4.22
N ARG A 688 8.37 -4.89 5.50
CA ARG A 688 9.65 -4.32 5.98
C ARG A 688 10.82 -5.30 5.89
N SER A 689 10.56 -6.60 5.96
CA SER A 689 11.60 -7.64 5.86
C SER A 689 12.33 -7.61 4.51
N SER A 690 11.71 -7.10 3.43
CA SER A 690 12.34 -6.97 2.12
C SER A 690 13.60 -6.08 2.14
N TRP A 691 13.70 -5.13 3.07
CA TRP A 691 14.87 -4.27 3.21
C TRP A 691 16.12 -5.03 3.67
N ARG A 692 15.95 -6.19 4.32
CA ARG A 692 17.08 -7.07 4.68
C ARG A 692 17.62 -7.84 3.46
N TRP A 693 16.89 -7.81 2.35
CA TRP A 693 17.26 -8.33 1.04
C TRP A 693 17.76 -7.23 0.11
N ALA A 694 18.12 -6.07 0.67
CA ALA A 694 18.69 -4.96 -0.07
C ALA A 694 19.89 -5.38 -0.91
N VAL A 695 19.90 -4.94 -2.16
CA VAL A 695 21.01 -5.08 -3.07
C VAL A 695 22.06 -4.00 -2.78
N ARG A 696 23.35 -4.38 -2.80
CA ARG A 696 24.47 -3.45 -2.73
C ARG A 696 25.25 -3.49 -4.03
N LEU A 697 25.16 -2.42 -4.81
CA LEU A 697 25.95 -2.23 -6.01
C LEU A 697 27.32 -1.67 -5.63
N THR A 698 28.36 -2.17 -6.29
CA THR A 698 29.65 -1.48 -6.35
C THR A 698 29.57 -0.28 -7.31
N ARG A 699 30.62 0.55 -7.32
CA ARG A 699 30.74 1.64 -8.30
C ARG A 699 30.76 1.10 -9.74
N ALA A 700 31.60 0.10 -10.02
CA ALA A 700 31.73 -0.52 -11.33
C ALA A 700 30.40 -1.14 -11.82
N GLU A 701 29.65 -1.83 -10.95
CA GLU A 701 28.34 -2.38 -11.32
C GLU A 701 27.30 -1.29 -11.59
N THR A 702 27.40 -0.15 -10.89
CA THR A 702 26.53 1.00 -11.16
C THR A 702 26.86 1.62 -12.51
N GLU A 703 28.14 1.83 -12.80
CA GLU A 703 28.63 2.42 -14.06
C GLU A 703 28.25 1.52 -15.25
N SER A 704 28.53 0.22 -15.19
CA SER A 704 28.17 -0.75 -16.23
C SER A 704 26.67 -0.79 -16.53
N MET A 705 25.82 -0.70 -15.49
CA MET A 705 24.37 -0.62 -15.69
C MET A 705 23.95 0.68 -16.39
N ILE A 706 24.55 1.82 -16.02
CA ILE A 706 24.28 3.11 -16.65
C ILE A 706 24.74 3.12 -18.10
N GLU A 707 25.91 2.55 -18.39
CA GLU A 707 26.44 2.36 -19.74
C GLU A 707 25.47 1.54 -20.61
N SER A 708 24.93 0.43 -20.11
CA SER A 708 23.92 -0.35 -20.85
C SER A 708 22.69 0.49 -21.23
N VAL A 709 22.21 1.34 -20.33
CA VAL A 709 21.08 2.25 -20.60
C VAL A 709 21.47 3.31 -21.64
N LEU A 710 22.69 3.86 -21.55
CA LEU A 710 23.23 4.85 -22.50
C LEU A 710 23.38 4.25 -23.89
N ASP A 711 23.95 3.05 -24.01
CA ASP A 711 24.17 2.37 -25.29
C ASP A 711 22.87 2.04 -26.01
N ASP A 712 21.83 1.62 -25.26
CA ASP A 712 20.50 1.42 -25.83
C ASP A 712 19.85 2.74 -26.27
N ALA A 713 19.98 3.81 -25.48
CA ALA A 713 19.50 5.14 -25.81
C ALA A 713 20.19 5.67 -27.09
N ASP A 714 21.51 5.59 -27.16
CA ASP A 714 22.31 6.07 -28.28
C ASP A 714 21.99 5.31 -29.57
N ARG A 715 21.88 3.97 -29.51
CA ARG A 715 21.43 3.17 -30.67
C ARG A 715 20.04 3.56 -31.16
N ALA A 716 19.12 3.91 -30.26
CA ALA A 716 17.77 4.34 -30.62
C ALA A 716 17.74 5.76 -31.20
N ALA A 717 18.59 6.65 -30.69
CA ALA A 717 18.81 7.98 -31.24
C ALA A 717 19.30 7.90 -32.69
N ASP A 718 20.32 7.07 -32.94
CA ASP A 718 20.91 6.91 -34.28
C ASP A 718 19.90 6.34 -35.29
N ARG A 719 19.05 5.38 -34.86
CA ARG A 719 17.94 4.88 -35.71
C ARG A 719 16.92 5.99 -36.03
N THR A 720 16.64 6.85 -35.06
CA THR A 720 15.69 7.95 -35.22
C THR A 720 16.24 9.02 -36.16
N ALA A 721 17.51 9.39 -36.01
CA ALA A 721 18.20 10.32 -36.90
C ALA A 721 18.20 9.79 -38.35
N ARG A 722 18.66 8.56 -38.58
CA ARG A 722 18.66 7.95 -39.93
C ARG A 722 17.28 7.97 -40.59
N GLY A 723 16.23 7.63 -39.84
CA GLY A 723 14.86 7.67 -40.36
C GLY A 723 14.39 9.09 -40.74
N ALA A 724 14.85 10.12 -40.03
CA ALA A 724 14.58 11.51 -40.36
C ALA A 724 15.42 11.99 -41.56
N THR A 725 16.71 11.67 -41.61
CA THR A 725 17.61 11.99 -42.73
C THR A 725 17.07 11.45 -44.05
N VAL A 726 16.73 10.16 -44.09
CA VAL A 726 16.16 9.51 -45.30
C VAL A 726 14.84 10.17 -45.73
N LYS A 727 13.98 10.51 -44.78
CA LYS A 727 12.65 11.07 -45.09
C LYS A 727 12.72 12.48 -45.69
N PHE A 728 13.68 13.29 -45.25
CA PHE A 728 13.79 14.70 -45.62
C PHE A 728 15.01 15.02 -46.49
N ALA A 729 15.77 14.00 -46.91
CA ALA A 729 17.01 14.16 -47.67
C ALA A 729 17.93 15.21 -47.02
N ALA A 730 18.12 15.10 -45.70
CA ALA A 730 18.81 16.10 -44.88
C ALA A 730 20.34 16.07 -45.07
N ASP A 731 20.86 14.99 -45.65
CA ASP A 731 22.27 14.77 -45.99
C ASP A 731 22.62 15.11 -47.45
N GLU A 732 21.62 15.34 -48.31
CA GLU A 732 21.87 15.75 -49.68
C GLU A 732 22.35 17.21 -49.76
N PRO A 733 23.36 17.52 -50.60
CA PRO A 733 23.82 18.88 -50.79
C PRO A 733 22.74 19.74 -51.46
N VAL A 734 22.25 20.75 -50.74
CA VAL A 734 21.29 21.75 -51.23
C VAL A 734 21.96 23.11 -51.39
N ALA A 735 21.94 23.64 -52.61
CA ALA A 735 22.51 24.96 -52.94
C ALA A 735 21.68 26.11 -52.36
N ASP A 736 20.35 25.99 -52.33
CA ASP A 736 19.44 26.99 -51.74
C ASP A 736 19.44 26.88 -50.19
N PRO A 737 19.89 27.94 -49.47
CA PRO A 737 19.85 27.96 -48.01
C PRO A 737 18.44 27.86 -47.42
N ALA A 738 17.41 28.35 -48.12
CA ALA A 738 16.04 28.30 -47.65
C ALA A 738 15.48 26.87 -47.69
N GLU A 739 15.71 26.15 -48.78
CA GLU A 739 15.36 24.74 -48.90
C GLU A 739 16.14 23.86 -47.92
N ARG A 740 17.44 24.14 -47.70
CA ARG A 740 18.23 23.46 -46.65
C ARG A 740 17.60 23.62 -45.28
N THR A 741 17.26 24.86 -44.90
CA THR A 741 16.60 25.17 -43.63
C THR A 741 15.28 24.42 -43.50
N ARG A 742 14.45 24.42 -44.57
CA ARG A 742 13.17 23.70 -44.59
C ARG A 742 13.34 22.19 -44.36
N ARG A 743 14.30 21.54 -45.02
CA ARG A 743 14.59 20.11 -44.85
C ARG A 743 15.04 19.80 -43.42
N THR A 744 15.98 20.58 -42.87
CA THR A 744 16.50 20.40 -41.50
C THR A 744 15.39 20.60 -40.47
N VAL A 745 14.56 21.64 -40.60
CA VAL A 745 13.43 21.89 -39.69
C VAL A 745 12.38 20.79 -39.77
N GLY A 746 12.08 20.28 -40.97
CA GLY A 746 11.22 19.11 -41.18
C GLY A 746 11.77 17.85 -40.50
N ALA A 747 13.07 17.60 -40.62
CA ALA A 747 13.76 16.49 -39.97
C ALA A 747 13.75 16.63 -38.44
N LEU A 748 14.03 17.81 -37.89
CA LEU A 748 13.95 18.08 -36.45
C LEU A 748 12.53 17.89 -35.92
N HIS A 749 11.51 18.40 -36.63
CA HIS A 749 10.10 18.16 -36.28
C HIS A 749 9.81 16.67 -36.21
N HIS A 750 10.30 15.89 -37.19
CA HIS A 750 10.15 14.44 -37.20
C HIS A 750 10.78 13.77 -35.97
N VAL A 751 11.99 14.18 -35.58
CA VAL A 751 12.70 13.67 -34.39
C VAL A 751 11.92 13.99 -33.12
N LEU A 752 11.60 15.26 -32.86
CA LEU A 752 10.93 15.72 -31.62
C LEU A 752 9.54 15.09 -31.42
N THR A 753 8.86 14.74 -32.51
CA THR A 753 7.51 14.19 -32.48
C THR A 753 7.45 12.67 -32.65
N ARG A 754 8.58 11.95 -32.52
CA ARG A 754 8.58 10.47 -32.49
C ARG A 754 7.87 9.96 -31.24
N LYS A 755 7.18 8.82 -31.35
CA LYS A 755 6.45 8.16 -30.25
C LYS A 755 7.29 7.94 -28.99
N GLN A 756 8.61 7.77 -29.13
CA GLN A 756 9.52 7.57 -28.00
C GLN A 756 9.75 8.83 -27.15
N PHE A 757 9.53 10.03 -27.69
CA PHE A 757 9.66 11.31 -26.98
C PHE A 757 8.29 11.96 -26.75
N LEU A 758 7.35 11.76 -27.67
CA LEU A 758 6.08 12.47 -27.70
C LEU A 758 5.12 12.00 -26.60
N LYS A 759 4.64 12.97 -25.81
CA LYS A 759 3.48 12.82 -24.93
C LYS A 759 2.28 13.52 -25.55
N GLY A 760 1.12 12.87 -25.57
CA GLY A 760 -0.10 13.43 -26.17
C GLY A 760 -0.11 13.33 -27.70
N SER A 761 -0.98 14.12 -28.34
CA SER A 761 -1.18 14.11 -29.80
C SER A 761 -0.09 14.91 -30.52
N ARG A 762 0.31 14.45 -31.72
CA ARG A 762 1.20 15.21 -32.63
C ARG A 762 0.55 16.51 -33.10
N SER A 763 -0.78 16.59 -33.11
CA SER A 763 -1.52 17.81 -33.51
C SER A 763 -1.30 19.00 -32.58
N ASN A 764 -0.71 18.78 -31.41
CA ASN A 764 -0.40 19.85 -30.46
C ASN A 764 0.88 20.63 -30.83
N TYR A 765 1.72 20.08 -31.71
CA TYR A 765 2.94 20.74 -32.17
C TYR A 765 3.16 20.44 -33.66
N LEU A 766 2.74 21.38 -34.50
CA LEU A 766 2.74 21.26 -35.95
C LEU A 766 4.10 21.64 -36.55
N LEU A 767 4.29 21.34 -37.83
CA LEU A 767 5.52 21.74 -38.53
C LEU A 767 5.67 23.27 -38.57
N ALA A 768 4.56 24.01 -38.69
CA ALA A 768 4.57 25.47 -38.62
C ALA A 768 5.05 26.02 -37.27
N ASP A 769 4.73 25.33 -36.16
CA ASP A 769 5.26 25.69 -34.84
C ASP A 769 6.78 25.52 -34.81
N MET A 770 7.29 24.44 -35.42
CA MET A 770 8.72 24.20 -35.51
C MET A 770 9.46 25.25 -36.33
N HIS A 771 8.87 25.71 -37.45
CA HIS A 771 9.44 26.81 -38.22
C HIS A 771 9.56 28.09 -37.38
N ARG A 772 8.48 28.47 -36.70
CA ARG A 772 8.48 29.62 -35.78
C ARG A 772 9.58 29.52 -34.72
N ASP A 773 9.78 28.33 -34.16
CA ASP A 773 10.64 28.14 -32.98
C ASP A 773 12.12 27.84 -33.34
N ALA A 774 12.41 27.35 -34.55
CA ALA A 774 13.74 26.83 -34.93
C ALA A 774 14.40 27.51 -36.14
N ASP A 775 13.65 28.18 -37.04
CA ASP A 775 14.20 28.69 -38.30
C ASP A 775 15.43 29.59 -38.10
N SER A 776 15.35 30.54 -37.16
CA SER A 776 16.45 31.49 -36.91
C SER A 776 17.73 30.84 -36.39
N PHE A 777 17.63 29.70 -35.70
CA PHE A 777 18.78 28.95 -35.19
C PHE A 777 19.39 28.09 -36.29
N VAL A 778 18.54 27.39 -37.06
CA VAL A 778 18.99 26.55 -38.17
C VAL A 778 19.67 27.39 -39.26
N ALA A 779 19.10 28.55 -39.61
CA ALA A 779 19.69 29.46 -40.60
C ALA A 779 21.07 30.02 -40.17
N ARG A 780 21.33 30.10 -38.86
CA ARG A 780 22.60 30.57 -38.27
C ARG A 780 23.55 29.43 -37.90
N ASP A 781 23.20 28.19 -38.19
CA ASP A 781 23.94 26.99 -37.75
C ASP A 781 24.20 26.96 -36.23
N GLU A 782 23.22 27.41 -35.46
CA GLU A 782 23.25 27.45 -33.99
C GLU A 782 22.42 26.31 -33.38
N PRO A 783 22.72 25.87 -32.14
CA PRO A 783 21.88 24.92 -31.43
C PRO A 783 20.47 25.48 -31.23
N VAL A 784 19.44 24.68 -31.53
CA VAL A 784 18.04 25.08 -31.30
C VAL A 784 17.75 25.12 -29.81
N GLU A 785 17.21 26.24 -29.34
CA GLU A 785 16.91 26.43 -27.94
C GLU A 785 15.62 25.72 -27.52
N VAL A 786 15.74 24.89 -26.48
CA VAL A 786 14.65 24.07 -25.94
C VAL A 786 14.38 24.47 -24.50
N MET A 787 13.14 24.83 -24.18
CA MET A 787 12.70 25.18 -22.82
C MET A 787 11.93 24.03 -22.19
N LEU A 788 12.26 23.67 -20.94
CA LEU A 788 11.61 22.60 -20.20
C LEU A 788 11.40 23.00 -18.74
N LEU A 789 10.14 23.09 -18.30
CA LEU A 789 9.82 23.21 -16.87
C LEU A 789 9.80 21.80 -16.25
N GLY A 790 10.71 21.54 -15.32
CA GLY A 790 10.84 20.20 -14.75
C GLY A 790 11.88 20.08 -13.65
N PHE A 791 11.93 18.91 -13.03
CA PHE A 791 12.84 18.59 -11.92
C PHE A 791 12.80 19.62 -10.76
N PRO A 792 11.62 19.94 -10.18
CA PRO A 792 11.52 20.84 -9.03
C PRO A 792 12.28 20.35 -7.80
N ILE A 793 11.94 19.12 -7.39
CA ILE A 793 12.41 18.42 -6.19
C ILE A 793 11.75 17.04 -6.13
N LYS A 794 12.39 16.06 -5.49
CA LYS A 794 11.79 14.76 -5.18
C LYS A 794 10.63 14.89 -4.18
N GLN A 795 9.47 14.35 -4.50
CA GLN A 795 8.27 14.40 -3.64
C GLN A 795 8.29 13.32 -2.55
N SER A 796 9.21 13.43 -1.58
CA SER A 796 9.42 12.41 -0.54
C SER A 796 8.85 12.74 0.84
N LEU A 797 8.09 13.84 0.97
CA LEU A 797 7.65 14.38 2.28
C LEU A 797 6.76 13.44 3.08
N ASN A 798 5.97 12.59 2.42
CA ASN A 798 5.13 11.58 3.08
C ASN A 798 5.75 10.17 3.08
N ARG A 799 6.91 9.96 2.43
CA ARG A 799 7.57 8.65 2.24
C ARG A 799 6.75 7.58 1.50
N LEU A 800 5.49 7.84 1.14
CA LEU A 800 4.66 6.94 0.35
C LEU A 800 4.96 7.08 -1.15
N LYS A 801 5.26 8.29 -1.61
CA LYS A 801 5.59 8.57 -3.02
C LYS A 801 7.01 8.16 -3.37
N ALA A 802 7.99 8.67 -2.64
CA ALA A 802 9.41 8.46 -2.92
C ALA A 802 10.20 8.02 -1.67
N CYS A 803 11.18 7.13 -1.85
CA CYS A 803 12.01 6.58 -0.77
C CYS A 803 12.91 7.64 -0.09
N GLY A 804 13.34 8.68 -0.81
CA GLY A 804 14.18 9.74 -0.27
C GLY A 804 14.14 11.03 -1.09
N PRO A 805 14.82 12.11 -0.63
CA PRO A 805 14.72 13.45 -1.20
C PRO A 805 15.64 13.72 -2.40
N LEU A 806 16.61 12.87 -2.70
CA LEU A 806 17.56 13.08 -3.80
C LEU A 806 17.03 12.49 -5.11
N PRO A 807 17.49 12.98 -6.28
CA PRO A 807 17.28 12.33 -7.57
C PRO A 807 17.75 10.86 -7.53
N ASP A 808 16.96 9.94 -8.07
CA ASP A 808 17.27 8.52 -8.14
C ASP A 808 17.39 8.06 -9.61
N ILE A 809 17.34 6.75 -9.90
CA ILE A 809 17.46 6.24 -11.27
C ILE A 809 16.41 6.83 -12.22
N ALA A 810 15.25 7.25 -11.71
CA ALA A 810 14.20 7.82 -12.55
C ALA A 810 14.62 9.18 -13.13
N GLU A 811 15.22 10.04 -12.30
CA GLU A 811 15.74 11.32 -12.78
C GLU A 811 16.93 11.13 -13.73
N LEU A 812 17.83 10.20 -13.40
CA LEU A 812 18.94 9.85 -14.28
C LEU A 812 18.43 9.36 -15.64
N GLY A 813 17.46 8.44 -15.66
CA GLY A 813 16.81 7.98 -16.89
C GLY A 813 16.10 9.11 -17.65
N GLY A 814 15.53 10.08 -16.95
CA GLY A 814 14.97 11.29 -17.54
C GLY A 814 16.02 12.16 -18.25
N LEU A 815 17.22 12.28 -17.68
CA LEU A 815 18.35 12.96 -18.34
C LEU A 815 18.89 12.15 -19.52
N ILE A 816 18.99 10.81 -19.40
CA ILE A 816 19.38 9.95 -20.54
C ILE A 816 18.38 10.09 -21.70
N ARG A 817 17.08 10.26 -21.44
CA ARG A 817 16.09 10.55 -22.48
C ARG A 817 16.35 11.88 -23.20
N LEU A 818 16.84 12.91 -22.49
CA LEU A 818 17.25 14.17 -23.11
C LEU A 818 18.52 14.00 -23.95
N ARG A 819 19.47 13.17 -23.51
CA ARG A 819 20.64 12.76 -24.33
C ARG A 819 20.20 12.02 -25.59
N GLU A 820 19.27 11.08 -25.49
CA GLU A 820 18.71 10.37 -26.65
C GLU A 820 18.12 11.35 -27.67
N LEU A 821 17.38 12.36 -27.20
CA LEU A 821 16.84 13.42 -28.05
C LEU A 821 17.95 14.30 -28.66
N GLN A 822 18.95 14.70 -27.86
CA GLN A 822 20.08 15.49 -28.32
C GLN A 822 20.86 14.80 -29.43
N ARG A 823 21.17 13.52 -29.24
CA ARG A 823 21.93 12.72 -30.22
C ARG A 823 21.13 12.53 -31.51
N ALA A 824 19.82 12.28 -31.40
CA ALA A 824 18.95 12.17 -32.57
C ALA A 824 18.86 13.49 -33.35
N ALA A 825 18.80 14.63 -32.65
CA ALA A 825 18.79 15.95 -33.27
C ALA A 825 20.14 16.29 -33.94
N ARG A 826 21.28 15.98 -33.29
CA ARG A 826 22.62 16.17 -33.87
C ARG A 826 22.83 15.39 -35.18
N GLY A 827 22.16 14.25 -35.32
CA GLY A 827 22.20 13.46 -36.56
C GLY A 827 21.52 14.11 -37.77
N VAL A 828 20.72 15.17 -37.58
CA VAL A 828 20.05 15.92 -38.67
C VAL A 828 20.36 17.42 -38.68
N HIS A 829 20.84 17.96 -37.55
CA HIS A 829 21.28 19.34 -37.37
C HIS A 829 22.54 19.30 -36.48
N PRO A 830 23.77 19.35 -37.04
CA PRO A 830 25.00 19.11 -36.29
C PRO A 830 25.17 19.93 -34.99
N PRO A 831 24.78 21.22 -34.92
CA PRO A 831 24.80 21.98 -33.66
C PRO A 831 23.90 21.40 -32.55
N GLY A 832 22.84 20.66 -32.92
CA GLY A 832 21.93 19.98 -32.00
C GLY A 832 20.99 20.93 -31.25
N LEU A 833 20.69 20.59 -30.00
CA LEU A 833 19.80 21.33 -29.11
C LEU A 833 20.56 21.91 -27.92
N ARG A 834 20.02 22.99 -27.35
CA ARG A 834 20.41 23.54 -26.04
C ARG A 834 19.20 23.53 -25.10
N PHE A 835 19.23 22.68 -24.09
CA PHE A 835 18.17 22.55 -23.10
C PHE A 835 18.32 23.56 -21.97
N ASN A 836 17.28 24.33 -21.73
CA ASN A 836 17.11 25.20 -20.58
C ASN A 836 16.05 24.59 -19.66
N ILE A 837 16.50 23.85 -18.65
CA ILE A 837 15.65 23.23 -17.63
C ILE A 837 15.39 24.25 -16.53
N LEU A 838 14.14 24.67 -16.43
CA LEU A 838 13.66 25.59 -15.39
C LEU A 838 13.10 24.77 -14.22
N THR A 839 13.68 24.94 -13.04
CA THR A 839 13.19 24.33 -11.81
C THR A 839 12.30 25.31 -11.06
N ASP A 840 11.18 24.82 -10.56
CA ASP A 840 10.16 25.57 -9.82
C ASP A 840 10.11 25.16 -8.33
N GLY A 841 11.18 24.55 -7.84
CA GLY A 841 11.27 23.93 -6.52
C GLY A 841 10.89 24.84 -5.34
N ARG A 842 11.07 26.16 -5.47
CA ARG A 842 10.69 27.17 -4.46
C ARG A 842 9.60 28.13 -4.93
N HIS A 843 9.29 28.11 -6.22
CA HIS A 843 8.49 29.12 -6.89
C HIS A 843 7.02 29.07 -6.47
N PHE A 844 6.44 27.86 -6.50
CA PHE A 844 5.05 27.61 -6.10
C PHE A 844 4.88 27.32 -4.60
N ARG A 845 5.96 26.92 -3.92
CA ARG A 845 5.92 26.59 -2.49
C ARG A 845 7.23 26.97 -1.80
N PRO A 846 7.18 27.60 -0.61
CA PRO A 846 8.38 27.88 0.15
C PRO A 846 9.01 26.56 0.60
N ARG A 847 10.30 26.39 0.33
CA ARG A 847 11.10 25.24 0.75
C ARG A 847 12.48 25.72 1.21
N PRO A 848 13.13 25.00 2.14
CA PRO A 848 14.50 25.33 2.53
C PRO A 848 15.43 25.24 1.32
N ALA A 849 16.24 26.29 1.11
CA ALA A 849 17.18 26.35 -0.02
C ALA A 849 18.19 25.20 -0.02
N SER A 850 18.55 24.68 1.16
CA SER A 850 19.44 23.52 1.29
C SER A 850 18.89 22.26 0.61
N VAL A 851 17.57 22.06 0.61
CA VAL A 851 16.96 20.87 0.02
C VAL A 851 16.91 20.98 -1.51
N THR A 852 16.51 22.13 -2.05
CA THR A 852 16.52 22.34 -3.50
C THR A 852 17.94 22.39 -4.05
N ALA A 853 18.88 23.01 -3.36
CA ALA A 853 20.29 23.02 -3.73
C ALA A 853 20.89 21.60 -3.76
N ALA A 854 20.58 20.75 -2.77
CA ALA A 854 21.04 19.36 -2.76
C ALA A 854 20.48 18.56 -3.95
N TYR A 855 19.20 18.75 -4.28
CA TYR A 855 18.55 18.11 -5.42
C TYR A 855 19.17 18.57 -6.75
N THR A 856 19.28 19.88 -6.97
CA THR A 856 19.88 20.45 -8.20
C THR A 856 21.34 20.08 -8.36
N ARG A 857 22.14 20.06 -7.28
CA ARG A 857 23.54 19.61 -7.34
C ARG A 857 23.64 18.18 -7.84
N LYS A 858 22.78 17.29 -7.35
CA LYS A 858 22.77 15.88 -7.80
C LYS A 858 22.33 15.74 -9.26
N LEU A 859 21.38 16.56 -9.72
CA LEU A 859 21.01 16.58 -11.14
C LEU A 859 22.16 17.03 -12.05
N ARG A 860 22.95 18.04 -11.64
CA ARG A 860 24.13 18.47 -12.38
C ARG A 860 25.19 17.37 -12.43
N GLU A 861 25.41 16.68 -11.32
CA GLU A 861 26.28 15.49 -11.29
C GLU A 861 25.80 14.41 -12.28
N TYR A 862 24.49 14.16 -12.35
CA TYR A 862 23.92 13.23 -13.32
C TYR A 862 23.99 13.71 -14.77
N ALA A 863 23.79 15.01 -15.03
CA ALA A 863 23.95 15.59 -16.36
C ALA A 863 25.38 15.38 -16.88
N SER A 864 26.37 15.55 -15.99
CA SER A 864 27.77 15.29 -16.30
C SER A 864 28.05 13.84 -16.58
N LEU A 865 27.55 12.95 -15.72
CA LEU A 865 27.68 11.50 -15.88
C LEU A 865 27.12 11.00 -17.22
N VAL A 866 26.09 11.65 -17.76
CA VAL A 866 25.48 11.27 -19.05
C VAL A 866 25.94 12.14 -20.21
N GLY A 867 26.97 12.98 -20.04
CA GLY A 867 27.57 13.77 -21.13
C GLY A 867 26.67 14.88 -21.68
N LEU A 868 25.90 15.55 -20.82
CA LEU A 868 25.00 16.65 -21.17
C LEU A 868 25.49 18.04 -20.75
N ASP A 869 26.66 18.15 -20.10
CA ASP A 869 27.16 19.40 -19.48
C ASP A 869 27.17 20.60 -20.44
N ASP A 870 27.58 20.40 -21.69
CA ASP A 870 27.71 21.47 -22.68
C ASP A 870 26.38 21.91 -23.31
N CYS A 871 25.30 21.19 -23.05
CA CYS A 871 24.01 21.41 -23.72
C CYS A 871 22.82 21.53 -22.77
N VAL A 872 23.00 21.37 -21.45
CA VAL A 872 21.94 21.50 -20.45
C VAL A 872 22.27 22.60 -19.44
N SER A 873 21.37 23.56 -19.30
CA SER A 873 21.35 24.54 -18.21
C SER A 873 20.21 24.20 -17.23
N ILE A 874 20.51 24.14 -15.94
CA ILE A 874 19.51 23.92 -14.86
C ILE A 874 19.46 25.15 -13.96
N ARG A 875 18.35 25.90 -14.02
CA ARG A 875 18.18 27.20 -13.35
C ARG A 875 16.84 27.29 -12.62
N GLU A 876 16.80 28.00 -11.50
CA GLU A 876 15.52 28.36 -10.88
C GLU A 876 14.78 29.37 -11.78
N ILE A 877 13.46 29.17 -11.94
CA ILE A 877 12.63 30.02 -12.82
C ILE A 877 12.69 31.50 -12.46
N ASP A 878 12.72 31.84 -11.18
CA ASP A 878 12.75 33.24 -10.70
C ASP A 878 14.06 33.95 -11.04
N SER A 879 15.18 33.20 -11.11
CA SER A 879 16.47 33.75 -11.53
C SER A 879 16.45 34.13 -13.01
N LEU A 880 15.79 33.31 -13.86
CA LEU A 880 15.62 33.63 -15.27
C LEU A 880 14.61 34.77 -15.47
N ALA A 881 13.53 34.79 -14.66
CA ALA A 881 12.54 35.86 -14.68
C ALA A 881 13.17 37.23 -14.42
N THR A 882 14.08 37.31 -13.45
CA THR A 882 14.78 38.55 -13.12
C THR A 882 15.69 39.02 -14.27
N GLU A 883 16.35 38.09 -14.97
CA GLU A 883 17.20 38.38 -16.12
C GLU A 883 16.41 38.87 -17.34
N ARG A 884 15.30 38.19 -17.68
CA ARG A 884 14.57 38.42 -18.94
C ARG A 884 13.40 39.38 -18.85
N LEU A 885 12.67 39.39 -17.72
CA LEU A 885 11.55 40.32 -17.51
C LEU A 885 12.00 41.61 -16.81
N GLY A 886 13.20 41.61 -16.24
CA GLY A 886 13.75 42.74 -15.51
C GLY A 886 13.38 42.74 -14.02
N ARG A 887 14.25 43.35 -13.22
CA ARG A 887 14.11 43.44 -11.76
C ARG A 887 12.86 44.21 -11.33
N GLU A 888 12.42 45.19 -12.11
CA GLU A 888 11.21 45.97 -11.84
C GLU A 888 9.95 45.10 -11.87
N VAL A 889 9.85 44.19 -12.84
CA VAL A 889 8.72 43.25 -12.97
C VAL A 889 8.73 42.26 -11.82
N THR A 890 9.89 41.65 -11.51
CA THR A 890 9.97 40.65 -10.43
C THR A 890 9.83 41.26 -9.04
N ALA A 891 10.19 42.53 -8.83
CA ALA A 891 9.99 43.26 -7.58
C ALA A 891 8.52 43.52 -7.24
N ARG A 892 7.62 43.57 -8.24
CA ARG A 892 6.16 43.71 -8.04
C ARG A 892 5.51 42.42 -7.56
N ARG A 893 6.15 41.27 -7.80
CA ARG A 893 5.58 39.93 -7.56
C ARG A 893 5.10 39.70 -6.11
N PRO A 894 5.85 40.05 -5.05
CA PRO A 894 5.42 39.81 -3.67
C PRO A 894 4.12 40.55 -3.32
N ALA A 895 3.99 41.81 -3.73
CA ALA A 895 2.79 42.61 -3.46
C ALA A 895 1.55 42.06 -4.20
N MET A 896 1.71 41.68 -5.47
CA MET A 896 0.62 41.06 -6.25
C MET A 896 0.21 39.70 -5.67
N TYR A 897 1.17 38.89 -5.25
CA TYR A 897 0.91 37.62 -4.58
C TYR A 897 0.06 37.81 -3.31
N GLU A 898 0.42 38.74 -2.43
CA GLU A 898 -0.35 38.99 -1.21
C GLU A 898 -1.77 39.48 -1.51
N ARG A 899 -1.95 40.33 -2.54
CA ARG A 899 -3.26 40.77 -3.01
C ARG A 899 -4.13 39.58 -3.45
N PHE A 900 -3.65 38.75 -4.37
CA PHE A 900 -4.43 37.61 -4.88
C PHE A 900 -4.69 36.54 -3.82
N ARG A 901 -3.70 36.28 -2.97
CA ARG A 901 -3.87 35.40 -1.81
C ARG A 901 -5.00 35.91 -0.91
N GLY A 902 -5.01 37.21 -0.60
CA GLY A 902 -6.07 37.83 0.19
C GLY A 902 -7.46 37.74 -0.46
N SER A 903 -7.56 37.92 -1.78
CA SER A 903 -8.83 37.77 -2.51
C SER A 903 -9.37 36.33 -2.48
N LEU A 904 -8.51 35.33 -2.63
CA LEU A 904 -8.89 33.91 -2.52
C LEU A 904 -9.28 33.55 -1.08
N GLU A 905 -8.51 33.97 -0.08
CA GLU A 905 -8.82 33.73 1.33
C GLU A 905 -10.15 34.39 1.74
N SER A 906 -10.43 35.59 1.22
CA SER A 906 -11.70 36.28 1.42
C SER A 906 -12.87 35.51 0.79
N ALA A 907 -12.71 35.01 -0.44
CA ALA A 907 -13.75 34.22 -1.12
C ALA A 907 -14.06 32.90 -0.39
N LEU A 908 -13.05 32.30 0.21
CA LEU A 908 -13.12 31.04 0.94
C LEU A 908 -13.48 31.20 2.43
N ARG A 909 -13.71 32.44 2.90
CA ARG A 909 -14.02 32.72 4.30
C ARG A 909 -15.29 31.97 4.75
N GLY A 910 -15.20 31.40 5.95
CA GLY A 910 -16.27 30.62 6.57
C GLY A 910 -16.32 29.15 6.17
N LEU A 911 -15.41 28.68 5.30
CA LEU A 911 -15.26 27.27 4.96
C LEU A 911 -14.09 26.66 5.76
N ASP A 912 -14.31 25.51 6.40
CA ASP A 912 -13.25 24.71 7.04
C ASP A 912 -13.17 23.35 6.35
N ILE A 913 -12.03 23.06 5.70
CA ILE A 913 -11.77 21.78 5.03
C ILE A 913 -11.84 20.56 5.95
N THR A 914 -11.84 20.76 7.27
CA THR A 914 -11.97 19.69 8.26
C THR A 914 -13.40 19.42 8.68
N ASP A 915 -14.32 20.33 8.36
CA ASP A 915 -15.76 20.13 8.48
C ASP A 915 -16.29 19.63 7.13
N GLN A 916 -16.78 18.38 7.11
CA GLN A 916 -17.32 17.71 5.92
C GLN A 916 -16.45 17.94 4.65
N PRO A 917 -15.21 17.41 4.59
CA PRO A 917 -14.18 17.88 3.67
C PRO A 917 -14.60 17.92 2.19
N LEU A 918 -15.27 16.87 1.72
CA LEU A 918 -15.71 16.80 0.32
C LEU A 918 -16.82 17.81 0.00
N ARG A 919 -17.84 17.93 0.87
CA ARG A 919 -18.87 18.96 0.72
C ARG A 919 -18.29 20.36 0.80
N THR A 920 -17.31 20.58 1.66
CA THR A 920 -16.62 21.87 1.73
C THR A 920 -15.93 22.18 0.41
N LEU A 921 -15.32 21.19 -0.26
CA LEU A 921 -14.76 21.39 -1.61
C LEU A 921 -15.84 21.65 -2.68
N ASP A 922 -17.01 21.03 -2.57
CA ASP A 922 -18.12 21.28 -3.50
C ASP A 922 -18.71 22.69 -3.29
N ARG A 923 -18.87 23.14 -2.04
CA ARG A 923 -19.28 24.52 -1.69
C ARG A 923 -18.35 25.59 -2.25
N VAL A 924 -17.07 25.29 -2.46
CA VAL A 924 -16.13 26.22 -3.14
C VAL A 924 -16.57 26.50 -4.57
N ARG A 925 -17.15 25.51 -5.26
CA ARG A 925 -17.68 25.69 -6.62
C ARG A 925 -18.91 26.58 -6.60
N ASP A 926 -19.84 26.38 -5.67
CA ASP A 926 -21.03 27.25 -5.53
C ASP A 926 -20.63 28.71 -5.29
N ARG A 927 -19.54 28.93 -4.52
CA ARG A 927 -18.96 30.27 -4.30
C ARG A 927 -18.33 30.87 -5.56
N ALA A 928 -17.85 30.04 -6.49
CA ALA A 928 -17.34 30.49 -7.78
C ALA A 928 -18.49 31.00 -8.66
N ASP A 929 -19.61 30.27 -8.69
CA ASP A 929 -20.78 30.60 -9.50
C ASP A 929 -21.50 31.87 -8.99
N ALA A 930 -21.50 32.13 -7.67
CA ALA A 930 -22.13 33.28 -7.05
C ALA A 930 -21.27 34.58 -7.05
N ARG A 931 -20.10 34.59 -7.67
CA ARG A 931 -19.12 35.69 -7.56
C ARG A 931 -19.49 36.88 -8.46
N VAL A 932 -19.52 38.08 -7.90
CA VAL A 932 -19.74 39.36 -8.62
C VAL A 932 -18.70 40.40 -8.18
N GLY A 933 -18.24 41.26 -9.09
CA GLY A 933 -17.27 42.34 -8.80
C GLY A 933 -16.07 42.41 -9.76
N PRO A 934 -15.17 43.40 -9.58
CA PRO A 934 -14.07 43.69 -10.52
C PRO A 934 -13.03 42.57 -10.65
N ASP A 935 -12.80 41.78 -9.59
CA ASP A 935 -11.89 40.62 -9.61
C ASP A 935 -12.62 39.27 -9.79
N ALA A 936 -13.94 39.29 -10.04
CA ALA A 936 -14.78 38.11 -9.92
C ALA A 936 -14.39 36.99 -10.90
N GLU A 937 -14.05 37.33 -12.15
CA GLU A 937 -13.72 36.34 -13.17
C GLU A 937 -12.43 35.58 -12.87
N SER A 938 -11.35 36.29 -12.49
CA SER A 938 -10.05 35.71 -12.15
C SER A 938 -10.14 34.83 -10.90
N VAL A 939 -10.84 35.31 -9.87
CA VAL A 939 -11.08 34.54 -8.64
C VAL A 939 -11.94 33.30 -8.93
N ALA A 940 -13.04 33.44 -9.67
CA ALA A 940 -13.90 32.31 -10.02
C ALA A 940 -13.12 31.24 -10.80
N ARG A 941 -12.29 31.64 -11.78
CA ARG A 941 -11.40 30.73 -12.52
C ARG A 941 -10.49 29.91 -11.60
N SER A 942 -9.92 30.54 -10.58
CA SER A 942 -9.09 29.87 -9.56
C SER A 942 -9.92 28.94 -8.66
N LEU A 943 -11.12 29.35 -8.26
CA LEU A 943 -12.02 28.54 -7.43
C LEU A 943 -12.50 27.28 -8.16
N TYR A 944 -12.74 27.33 -9.48
CA TYR A 944 -13.07 26.13 -10.26
C TYR A 944 -11.94 25.07 -10.26
N LEU A 945 -10.68 25.50 -10.19
CA LEU A 945 -9.52 24.59 -10.10
C LEU A 945 -9.22 24.15 -8.67
N PHE A 946 -9.83 24.79 -7.67
CA PHE A 946 -9.46 24.66 -6.28
C PHE A 946 -9.61 23.23 -5.75
N ARG A 947 -10.74 22.59 -6.02
CA ARG A 947 -11.00 21.18 -5.64
C ARG A 947 -9.88 20.28 -6.13
N GLU A 948 -9.56 20.34 -7.42
CA GLU A 948 -8.57 19.47 -8.05
C GLU A 948 -7.16 19.74 -7.52
N MET A 949 -6.84 21.01 -7.25
CA MET A 949 -5.58 21.38 -6.61
C MET A 949 -5.48 20.80 -5.21
N VAL A 950 -6.49 20.96 -4.34
CA VAL A 950 -6.46 20.41 -2.98
C VAL A 950 -6.25 18.91 -3.03
N MET A 951 -7.04 18.18 -3.81
CA MET A 951 -6.93 16.72 -3.97
C MET A 951 -5.49 16.30 -4.34
N SER A 952 -4.93 16.94 -5.37
CA SER A 952 -3.54 16.68 -5.78
C SER A 952 -2.49 17.04 -4.70
N MET A 953 -2.72 18.13 -3.96
CA MET A 953 -1.77 18.63 -2.97
C MET A 953 -1.75 17.82 -1.68
N VAL A 954 -2.85 17.18 -1.29
CA VAL A 954 -2.95 16.33 -0.10
C VAL A 954 -1.81 15.32 -0.06
N TYR A 955 -1.47 14.69 -1.19
CA TYR A 955 -0.40 13.70 -1.26
C TYR A 955 1.00 14.29 -1.41
N SER A 956 1.14 15.61 -1.32
CA SER A 956 2.40 16.34 -1.52
C SER A 956 2.77 17.21 -0.31
N VAL A 957 2.10 17.04 0.83
CA VAL A 957 2.41 17.75 2.09
C VAL A 957 3.06 16.83 3.12
N PRO A 958 3.87 17.38 4.04
CA PRO A 958 4.47 16.58 5.10
C PRO A 958 3.41 16.13 6.10
N VAL A 959 3.54 14.89 6.57
CA VAL A 959 2.73 14.34 7.65
C VAL A 959 3.38 14.66 8.98
N PRO A 960 2.69 15.30 9.95
CA PRO A 960 3.20 15.37 11.32
C PRO A 960 3.39 13.95 11.86
N THR A 961 4.63 13.54 12.10
CA THR A 961 4.93 12.21 12.65
C THR A 961 5.31 12.32 14.12
N PRO A 962 4.58 11.64 15.04
CA PRO A 962 4.97 11.58 16.44
C PRO A 962 6.36 10.98 16.62
N THR A 963 7.12 11.49 17.59
CA THR A 963 8.45 10.96 17.93
C THR A 963 8.39 9.47 18.25
N GLY A 964 9.37 8.70 17.76
CA GLY A 964 9.43 7.25 17.99
C GLY A 964 8.43 6.42 17.17
N THR A 965 7.63 7.03 16.29
CA THR A 965 6.75 6.27 15.38
C THR A 965 7.41 6.02 14.03
N ASP A 966 7.12 4.86 13.44
CA ASP A 966 7.47 4.60 12.05
C ASP A 966 6.79 5.60 11.11
N ARG A 967 7.60 6.43 10.44
CA ARG A 967 7.12 7.44 9.49
C ARG A 967 6.33 6.84 8.34
N PHE A 968 6.76 5.69 7.81
CA PHE A 968 6.10 5.08 6.66
C PHE A 968 4.74 4.50 7.04
N GLY A 969 4.70 3.63 8.06
CA GLY A 969 3.45 3.07 8.58
C GLY A 969 2.50 4.14 9.13
N TRP A 970 3.01 5.21 9.75
CA TRP A 970 2.18 6.34 10.17
C TRP A 970 1.57 7.08 8.97
N ALA A 971 2.37 7.42 7.96
CA ALA A 971 1.87 8.06 6.76
C ALA A 971 0.80 7.20 6.05
N ARG A 972 1.01 5.88 5.97
CA ARG A 972 0.03 4.94 5.41
C ARG A 972 -1.32 5.03 6.13
N ARG A 973 -1.33 5.06 7.47
CA ARG A 973 -2.57 5.22 8.27
C ARG A 973 -3.24 6.58 8.07
N VAL A 974 -2.46 7.66 8.00
CA VAL A 974 -2.99 9.02 7.79
C VAL A 974 -3.67 9.12 6.43
N TYR A 975 -3.02 8.64 5.36
CA TYR A 975 -3.49 8.74 3.99
C TYR A 975 -4.48 7.64 3.55
N ALA A 976 -4.70 6.60 4.36
CA ALA A 976 -5.65 5.53 4.07
C ALA A 976 -7.03 6.05 3.65
N ASP A 977 -7.62 6.96 4.45
CA ASP A 977 -8.90 7.61 4.19
C ASP A 977 -8.83 9.06 4.69
N VAL A 978 -7.97 9.87 4.07
CA VAL A 978 -7.59 11.20 4.57
C VAL A 978 -8.78 12.16 4.78
N TYR A 979 -9.86 11.99 4.02
CA TYR A 979 -11.09 12.80 4.10
C TYR A 979 -12.14 12.25 5.09
N ASN A 980 -11.97 11.03 5.60
CA ASN A 980 -12.95 10.41 6.50
C ASN A 980 -12.69 10.82 7.96
N PHE A 981 -13.58 11.63 8.50
CA PHE A 981 -13.63 12.03 9.93
C PHE A 981 -14.83 11.44 10.68
N GLY A 982 -15.74 10.76 10.00
CA GLY A 982 -16.94 10.17 10.57
C GLY A 982 -16.69 8.83 11.29
N ASP A 983 -15.54 8.19 11.05
CA ASP A 983 -15.18 6.95 11.71
C ASP A 983 -14.92 7.17 13.22
N SER A 984 -15.82 6.62 14.04
CA SER A 984 -15.78 6.68 15.50
C SER A 984 -14.59 5.93 16.12
N ARG A 985 -13.91 5.07 15.33
CA ARG A 985 -12.72 4.32 15.75
C ARG A 985 -11.41 5.10 15.57
N LEU A 986 -11.47 6.31 15.01
CA LEU A 986 -10.28 7.12 14.78
C LEU A 986 -9.69 7.62 16.10
N SER A 987 -8.43 7.28 16.35
CA SER A 987 -7.71 7.84 17.49
C SER A 987 -7.55 9.37 17.36
N PRO A 988 -7.56 10.14 18.47
CA PRO A 988 -7.42 11.59 18.44
C PRO A 988 -6.16 12.07 17.70
N ARG A 989 -5.04 11.35 17.87
CA ARG A 989 -3.77 11.64 17.19
C ARG A 989 -3.87 11.46 15.68
N LEU A 990 -4.54 10.41 15.22
CA LEU A 990 -4.74 10.16 13.79
C LEU A 990 -5.67 11.21 13.17
N ARG A 991 -6.76 11.55 13.87
CA ARG A 991 -7.68 12.64 13.48
C ARG A 991 -6.92 13.96 13.33
N GLN A 992 -6.11 14.35 14.30
CA GLN A 992 -5.32 15.58 14.26
C GLN A 992 -4.30 15.58 13.10
N ALA A 993 -3.68 14.43 12.79
CA ALA A 993 -2.77 14.33 11.66
C ALA A 993 -3.48 14.48 10.30
N ARG A 994 -4.68 13.91 10.13
CA ARG A 994 -5.53 14.13 8.95
C ARG A 994 -5.94 15.60 8.80
N VAL A 995 -6.39 16.23 9.90
CA VAL A 995 -6.68 17.67 9.97
C VAL A 995 -5.48 18.50 9.50
N ALA A 996 -4.29 18.21 10.01
CA ALA A 996 -3.08 18.94 9.64
C ALA A 996 -2.71 18.78 8.17
N VAL A 997 -2.88 17.58 7.60
CA VAL A 997 -2.65 17.31 6.17
C VAL A 997 -3.62 18.11 5.31
N LEU A 998 -4.93 18.04 5.58
CA LEU A 998 -5.95 18.73 4.80
C LEU A 998 -5.81 20.25 4.88
N ARG A 999 -5.60 20.81 6.08
CA ARG A 999 -5.36 22.25 6.24
C ARG A 999 -4.09 22.69 5.49
N ARG A 1000 -3.01 21.91 5.53
CA ARG A 1000 -1.79 22.23 4.74
C ARG A 1000 -2.04 22.16 3.24
N ALA A 1001 -2.82 21.19 2.77
CA ALA A 1001 -3.17 21.07 1.36
C ALA A 1001 -4.02 22.26 0.90
N TRP A 1002 -5.02 22.66 1.69
CA TRP A 1002 -5.86 23.84 1.47
C TRP A 1002 -5.03 25.12 1.31
N HIS A 1003 -4.17 25.44 2.28
CA HIS A 1003 -3.31 26.63 2.21
C HIS A 1003 -2.32 26.58 1.03
N ASN A 1004 -1.78 25.39 0.72
CA ASN A 1004 -0.88 25.24 -0.41
C ASN A 1004 -1.61 25.40 -1.75
N ALA A 1005 -2.88 25.01 -1.84
CA ALA A 1005 -3.71 25.21 -3.04
C ALA A 1005 -3.96 26.70 -3.28
N ILE A 1006 -4.33 27.46 -2.24
CA ILE A 1006 -4.45 28.93 -2.30
C ILE A 1006 -3.15 29.55 -2.80
N ARG A 1007 -2.02 29.18 -2.20
CA ARG A 1007 -0.70 29.70 -2.59
C ARG A 1007 -0.37 29.39 -4.04
N TYR A 1008 -0.60 28.16 -4.49
CA TYR A 1008 -0.28 27.73 -5.85
C TYR A 1008 -1.11 28.48 -6.89
N LEU A 1009 -2.41 28.60 -6.66
CA LEU A 1009 -3.32 29.33 -7.56
C LEU A 1009 -2.99 30.83 -7.57
N SER A 1010 -2.65 31.41 -6.42
CA SER A 1010 -2.17 32.80 -6.34
C SER A 1010 -0.89 32.99 -7.14
N THR A 1011 0.08 32.07 -7.03
CA THR A 1011 1.30 32.08 -7.85
C THR A 1011 0.98 32.01 -9.34
N MET A 1012 0.15 31.05 -9.77
CA MET A 1012 -0.25 30.92 -11.17
C MET A 1012 -0.87 32.20 -11.74
N GLN A 1013 -1.78 32.83 -10.99
CA GLN A 1013 -2.42 34.09 -11.40
C GLN A 1013 -1.39 35.21 -11.55
N VAL A 1014 -0.47 35.33 -10.60
CA VAL A 1014 0.59 36.36 -10.65
C VAL A 1014 1.53 36.12 -11.82
N ASP A 1015 1.90 34.86 -12.09
CA ASP A 1015 2.78 34.51 -13.19
C ASP A 1015 2.10 34.81 -14.55
N GLU A 1016 0.79 34.59 -14.67
CA GLU A 1016 -0.01 34.99 -15.84
C GLU A 1016 0.03 36.52 -16.03
N GLU A 1017 -0.23 37.30 -14.98
CA GLU A 1017 -0.25 38.78 -15.05
C GLU A 1017 1.11 39.42 -15.29
N LEU A 1018 2.19 38.83 -14.75
CA LEU A 1018 3.55 39.30 -14.96
C LEU A 1018 4.13 38.80 -16.30
N GLY A 1019 3.41 37.97 -17.03
CA GLY A 1019 3.84 37.45 -18.32
C GLY A 1019 5.01 36.48 -18.22
N TYR A 1020 5.08 35.65 -17.19
CA TYR A 1020 6.10 34.59 -17.05
C TYR A 1020 6.11 33.63 -18.24
N GLU A 1021 4.99 33.48 -18.96
CA GLU A 1021 4.94 32.71 -20.20
C GLU A 1021 5.91 33.26 -21.28
N LYS A 1022 6.22 34.56 -21.28
CA LYS A 1022 7.20 35.17 -22.20
C LYS A 1022 8.63 34.66 -21.98
N LEU A 1023 8.92 34.04 -20.84
CA LEU A 1023 10.21 33.38 -20.62
C LEU A 1023 10.47 32.24 -21.60
N LEU A 1024 9.40 31.72 -22.21
CA LEU A 1024 9.40 30.52 -23.03
C LEU A 1024 9.35 30.80 -24.53
N ASP A 1025 9.20 32.06 -24.97
CA ASP A 1025 9.05 32.45 -26.39
C ASP A 1025 10.27 33.18 -26.96
N PRO A 1026 10.55 33.09 -28.28
CA PRO A 1026 10.14 32.05 -29.25
C PRO A 1026 11.15 30.88 -29.26
N ARG A 1027 10.76 29.71 -28.74
CA ARG A 1027 11.65 28.55 -28.51
C ARG A 1027 10.86 27.25 -28.50
N VAL A 1028 11.52 26.13 -28.75
CA VAL A 1028 10.87 24.82 -28.66
C VAL A 1028 10.50 24.55 -27.20
N ARG A 1029 9.20 24.53 -26.88
CA ARG A 1029 8.72 24.26 -25.52
C ARG A 1029 8.39 22.78 -25.34
N LEU A 1030 9.19 22.09 -24.54
CA LEU A 1030 8.86 20.76 -24.03
C LEU A 1030 7.93 20.89 -22.82
N THR A 1031 6.81 20.18 -22.85
CA THR A 1031 5.88 20.12 -21.71
C THR A 1031 5.62 18.70 -21.24
N VAL A 1032 5.63 18.51 -19.94
CA VAL A 1032 5.47 17.21 -19.28
C VAL A 1032 4.06 17.02 -18.70
N SER A 1033 3.24 18.06 -18.74
CA SER A 1033 1.85 18.10 -18.25
C SER A 1033 1.00 19.03 -19.14
N ALA A 1034 -0.29 18.74 -19.31
CA ALA A 1034 -1.22 19.57 -20.08
C ALA A 1034 -0.71 19.96 -21.49
N VAL A 1035 -0.65 18.98 -22.39
CA VAL A 1035 -0.16 19.22 -23.76
C VAL A 1035 -1.21 19.99 -24.56
N THR A 1036 -0.98 21.29 -24.76
CA THR A 1036 -1.83 22.21 -25.54
C THR A 1036 -1.21 22.52 -26.89
N LYS A 1037 -1.98 23.14 -27.80
CA LYS A 1037 -1.47 23.61 -29.11
C LYS A 1037 -0.25 24.53 -28.92
N GLY A 1038 0.70 24.45 -29.85
CA GLY A 1038 1.97 25.19 -29.83
C GLY A 1038 3.02 24.63 -28.86
N ARG A 1039 2.75 23.52 -28.15
CA ARG A 1039 3.68 22.94 -27.16
C ARG A 1039 4.00 21.48 -27.50
N CYS A 1040 5.29 21.13 -27.47
CA CYS A 1040 5.74 19.76 -27.75
C CYS A 1040 5.65 18.92 -26.47
N GLY A 1041 4.70 17.99 -26.40
CA GLY A 1041 4.58 17.10 -25.24
C GLY A 1041 5.76 16.13 -25.15
N PHE A 1042 6.32 15.96 -23.96
CA PHE A 1042 7.52 15.16 -23.71
C PHE A 1042 7.29 14.08 -22.65
N THR A 1043 7.83 12.87 -22.88
CA THR A 1043 7.84 11.76 -21.93
C THR A 1043 9.28 11.42 -21.51
N TYR A 1044 9.57 11.47 -20.21
CA TYR A 1044 10.89 11.07 -19.70
C TYR A 1044 11.07 9.54 -19.79
N LEU A 1045 10.17 8.81 -19.15
CA LEU A 1045 10.19 7.36 -19.05
C LEU A 1045 8.90 6.83 -19.69
N GLY A 1046 9.00 6.20 -20.86
CA GLY A 1046 7.84 5.73 -21.61
C GLY A 1046 6.98 4.77 -20.79
N GLY A 1047 5.66 4.83 -20.95
CA GLY A 1047 4.73 3.92 -20.28
C GLY A 1047 4.54 4.15 -18.77
N SER A 1048 5.20 5.14 -18.14
CA SER A 1048 4.87 5.57 -16.78
C SER A 1048 3.91 6.76 -16.80
N GLY A 1049 2.89 6.69 -15.94
CA GLY A 1049 1.97 7.79 -15.68
C GLY A 1049 2.56 8.91 -14.82
N LEU A 1050 3.71 8.67 -14.19
CA LEU A 1050 4.36 9.54 -13.22
C LEU A 1050 5.60 10.21 -13.81
N LEU A 1051 5.88 11.42 -13.31
CA LEU A 1051 7.15 12.10 -13.59
C LEU A 1051 8.25 11.57 -12.64
N PRO A 1052 9.53 11.62 -13.05
CA PRO A 1052 10.64 11.09 -12.25
C PRO A 1052 10.65 11.51 -10.78
N TRP A 1053 10.31 12.77 -10.51
CA TRP A 1053 10.31 13.35 -9.16
C TRP A 1053 9.04 13.06 -8.34
N GLN A 1054 8.02 12.43 -8.93
CA GLN A 1054 6.75 12.12 -8.28
C GLN A 1054 6.72 10.73 -7.63
N GLY A 1055 7.73 9.89 -7.87
CA GLY A 1055 7.81 8.52 -7.33
C GLY A 1055 9.24 8.10 -7.01
N THR A 1056 9.44 6.80 -6.83
CA THR A 1056 10.74 6.13 -6.70
C THR A 1056 11.10 5.45 -8.01
N GLY A 1057 12.35 5.60 -8.44
CA GLY A 1057 12.86 4.91 -9.62
C GLY A 1057 13.00 3.40 -9.42
N VAL A 1058 12.72 2.63 -10.46
CA VAL A 1058 12.69 1.16 -10.46
C VAL A 1058 13.30 0.63 -11.75
N LEU A 1059 14.02 -0.49 -11.64
CA LEU A 1059 14.38 -1.32 -12.79
C LEU A 1059 13.43 -2.51 -12.79
N ASP A 1060 12.47 -2.55 -13.73
CA ASP A 1060 11.44 -3.59 -13.75
C ASP A 1060 12.01 -4.96 -14.18
N SER A 1061 11.19 -6.02 -14.15
CA SER A 1061 11.64 -7.38 -14.49
C SER A 1061 12.12 -7.55 -15.94
N ARG A 1062 11.81 -6.60 -16.83
CA ARG A 1062 12.24 -6.58 -18.23
C ARG A 1062 13.53 -5.78 -18.42
N GLY A 1063 14.06 -5.15 -17.36
CA GLY A 1063 15.20 -4.26 -17.41
C GLY A 1063 14.84 -2.83 -17.83
N TYR A 1064 13.58 -2.42 -17.73
CA TYR A 1064 13.22 -1.03 -18.03
C TYR A 1064 13.38 -0.12 -16.82
N VAL A 1065 14.01 1.04 -17.03
CA VAL A 1065 13.96 2.14 -16.07
C VAL A 1065 12.55 2.74 -16.09
N ALA A 1066 11.90 2.72 -14.93
CA ALA A 1066 10.57 3.26 -14.72
C ALA A 1066 10.48 3.98 -13.37
N VAL A 1067 9.27 4.43 -13.03
CA VAL A 1067 8.96 5.10 -11.76
C VAL A 1067 7.59 4.64 -11.28
N ASP A 1068 7.49 4.37 -9.98
CA ASP A 1068 6.25 4.02 -9.27
C ASP A 1068 6.30 4.56 -7.84
N PHE A 1069 5.20 4.52 -7.10
CA PHE A 1069 5.17 4.96 -5.72
C PHE A 1069 5.90 3.98 -4.79
N ALA A 1070 6.69 4.51 -3.85
CA ALA A 1070 7.41 3.72 -2.85
C ALA A 1070 6.50 2.72 -2.11
N VAL A 1071 5.29 3.15 -1.74
CA VAL A 1071 4.32 2.28 -1.05
C VAL A 1071 3.85 1.10 -1.90
N SER A 1072 3.66 1.30 -3.21
CA SER A 1072 3.33 0.24 -4.16
C SER A 1072 4.48 -0.74 -4.31
N LEU A 1073 5.70 -0.23 -4.54
CA LEU A 1073 6.90 -1.07 -4.72
C LEU A 1073 7.17 -1.95 -3.49
N ILE A 1074 6.99 -1.40 -2.28
CA ILE A 1074 7.15 -2.14 -1.03
C ILE A 1074 6.08 -3.22 -0.89
N ASP A 1075 4.81 -2.90 -1.14
CA ASP A 1075 3.70 -3.87 -1.13
C ASP A 1075 3.98 -5.05 -2.06
N GLN A 1076 4.43 -4.75 -3.28
CA GLN A 1076 4.76 -5.73 -4.33
C GLN A 1076 6.06 -6.53 -4.05
N GLY A 1077 6.78 -6.22 -2.98
CA GLY A 1077 7.97 -6.96 -2.58
C GLY A 1077 9.24 -6.63 -3.35
N PHE A 1078 9.29 -5.48 -4.04
CA PHE A 1078 10.56 -4.97 -4.57
C PHE A 1078 11.54 -4.72 -3.43
N VAL A 1079 12.82 -4.98 -3.69
CA VAL A 1079 13.91 -4.76 -2.74
C VAL A 1079 14.72 -3.51 -3.13
N PRO A 1080 15.24 -2.75 -2.16
CA PRO A 1080 16.03 -1.56 -2.45
C PRO A 1080 17.43 -1.92 -2.97
N ALA A 1081 17.88 -1.27 -4.04
CA ALA A 1081 19.25 -1.34 -4.54
C ALA A 1081 19.99 -0.05 -4.21
N PHE A 1082 21.01 -0.16 -3.36
CA PHE A 1082 21.84 0.97 -2.96
C PHE A 1082 23.11 1.01 -3.79
N SER A 1083 23.53 2.23 -4.15
CA SER A 1083 24.74 2.50 -4.91
C SER A 1083 25.57 3.57 -4.19
N PRO A 1084 26.91 3.52 -4.30
CA PRO A 1084 27.80 4.60 -3.88
C PRO A 1084 27.40 5.98 -4.44
N LEU A 1085 26.66 6.06 -5.56
CA LEU A 1085 26.17 7.32 -6.11
C LEU A 1085 25.23 8.08 -5.16
N LEU A 1086 24.41 7.39 -4.36
CA LEU A 1086 23.53 8.02 -3.36
C LEU A 1086 23.90 7.66 -1.91
N GLY A 1087 24.83 6.73 -1.74
CA GLY A 1087 25.24 6.22 -0.45
C GLY A 1087 24.19 5.31 0.22
N PRO A 1088 24.36 5.00 1.51
CA PRO A 1088 23.54 3.99 2.19
C PRO A 1088 22.18 4.51 2.70
N SER A 1089 21.91 5.81 2.58
CA SER A 1089 20.73 6.45 3.19
C SER A 1089 19.49 6.44 2.30
N GLN A 1090 19.68 6.31 0.98
CA GLN A 1090 18.62 6.31 -0.02
C GLN A 1090 19.00 5.29 -1.11
N PRO A 1091 18.08 4.40 -1.53
CA PRO A 1091 18.33 3.53 -2.68
C PRO A 1091 18.44 4.34 -3.97
N LEU A 1092 19.30 3.90 -4.89
CA LEU A 1092 19.34 4.41 -6.27
C LEU A 1092 18.09 3.97 -7.04
N MET A 1093 17.59 2.77 -6.75
CA MET A 1093 16.39 2.22 -7.37
C MET A 1093 15.81 1.08 -6.53
N MET A 1094 14.59 0.68 -6.86
CA MET A 1094 14.01 -0.59 -6.41
C MET A 1094 14.19 -1.65 -7.52
N VAL A 1095 14.35 -2.92 -7.15
CA VAL A 1095 14.48 -4.04 -8.09
C VAL A 1095 13.62 -5.25 -7.67
N PRO A 1096 13.16 -6.09 -8.61
CA PRO A 1096 12.44 -7.31 -8.26
C PRO A 1096 13.35 -8.29 -7.48
N PRO A 1097 12.82 -9.00 -6.48
CA PRO A 1097 13.60 -9.84 -5.58
C PRO A 1097 14.15 -11.11 -6.25
N GLN A 1098 13.59 -11.56 -7.39
CA GLN A 1098 14.18 -12.65 -8.19
C GLN A 1098 15.57 -12.29 -8.72
N TYR A 1099 15.87 -11.00 -8.87
CA TYR A 1099 17.19 -10.51 -9.32
C TYR A 1099 18.10 -10.10 -8.17
N ALA A 1100 17.65 -10.25 -6.92
CA ALA A 1100 18.49 -10.14 -5.74
C ALA A 1100 19.12 -11.51 -5.46
N ARG A 1101 20.34 -11.69 -5.97
CA ARG A 1101 21.11 -12.93 -5.78
C ARG A 1101 21.78 -12.94 -4.43
N LEU A 1102 21.78 -14.10 -3.80
CA LEU A 1102 22.56 -14.31 -2.59
C LEU A 1102 24.05 -14.22 -2.94
N PRO A 1103 24.85 -13.55 -2.12
CA PRO A 1103 26.29 -13.61 -2.26
C PRO A 1103 26.77 -15.06 -2.08
N SER A 1104 27.86 -15.44 -2.77
CA SER A 1104 28.50 -16.74 -2.57
C SER A 1104 28.83 -16.93 -1.08
N ARG A 1105 28.67 -18.16 -0.57
CA ARG A 1105 28.99 -18.48 0.84
C ARG A 1105 30.42 -18.03 1.15
N GLY A 1106 30.57 -17.15 2.16
CA GLY A 1106 31.87 -16.60 2.59
C GLY A 1106 32.25 -15.26 1.95
N ALA A 1107 31.44 -14.69 1.06
CA ALA A 1107 31.67 -13.34 0.55
C ALA A 1107 31.53 -12.30 1.67
N ARG A 1108 32.48 -11.35 1.72
CA ARG A 1108 32.51 -10.28 2.73
C ARG A 1108 31.52 -9.15 2.48
N THR A 1109 30.85 -9.12 1.33
CA THR A 1109 29.95 -8.03 0.95
C THR A 1109 28.60 -8.19 1.67
N PRO A 1110 28.19 -7.24 2.53
CA PRO A 1110 26.89 -7.32 3.19
C PRO A 1110 25.76 -7.02 2.20
N GLY A 1111 24.69 -7.83 2.21
CA GLY A 1111 23.51 -7.65 1.36
C GLY A 1111 23.52 -8.52 0.10
N ALA A 1112 22.44 -8.41 -0.68
CA ALA A 1112 22.30 -9.15 -1.94
C ALA A 1112 23.10 -8.50 -3.06
N LEU A 1113 23.42 -9.28 -4.10
CA LEU A 1113 23.99 -8.80 -5.35
C LEU A 1113 22.89 -8.65 -6.39
N LEU A 1114 23.06 -7.70 -7.32
CA LEU A 1114 22.16 -7.59 -8.46
C LEU A 1114 22.56 -8.59 -9.54
N ASP A 1115 21.59 -9.36 -10.03
CA ASP A 1115 21.75 -10.24 -11.18
C ASP A 1115 22.35 -9.50 -12.38
N GLY A 1116 23.49 -9.98 -12.90
CA GLY A 1116 24.16 -9.41 -14.06
C GLY A 1116 23.26 -9.33 -15.29
N SER A 1117 22.45 -10.35 -15.55
CA SER A 1117 21.55 -10.39 -16.72
C SER A 1117 20.46 -9.33 -16.68
N LEU A 1118 20.06 -8.85 -15.49
CA LEU A 1118 19.15 -7.72 -15.38
C LEU A 1118 19.88 -6.40 -15.67
N ARG A 1119 21.09 -6.23 -15.12
CA ARG A 1119 21.92 -5.04 -15.36
C ARG A 1119 22.26 -4.87 -16.83
N ASP A 1120 22.66 -5.94 -17.49
CA ASP A 1120 23.11 -5.93 -18.88
C ASP A 1120 21.96 -5.61 -19.84
N ARG A 1121 20.72 -5.86 -19.42
CA ARG A 1121 19.49 -5.53 -20.17
C ARG A 1121 18.88 -4.20 -19.78
N ALA A 1122 19.49 -3.44 -18.87
CA ALA A 1122 18.96 -2.17 -18.40
C ALA A 1122 18.81 -1.17 -19.56
N ARG A 1123 17.62 -0.61 -19.73
CA ARG A 1123 17.31 0.30 -20.84
C ARG A 1123 16.14 1.22 -20.55
N LEU A 1124 15.98 2.27 -21.36
CA LEU A 1124 14.81 3.15 -21.27
C LEU A 1124 13.57 2.48 -21.86
N ARG A 1125 12.42 2.63 -21.18
CA ARG A 1125 11.13 2.21 -21.73
C ARG A 1125 10.69 3.15 -22.84
N ARG A 1126 10.33 2.61 -24.02
CA ARG A 1126 9.75 3.33 -25.16
C ARG A 1126 8.28 2.92 -25.32
N LYS A 1127 7.42 3.83 -25.80
CA LYS A 1127 5.98 3.62 -25.94
C LYS A 1127 5.61 2.91 -27.23
#